data_AF-A0A1W0A5M4-F1
#
_entry.id   AF-A0A1W0A5M4-F1
#
_cell.length_a   1.000
_cell.length_b   1.000
_cell.length_c   1.000
_cell.angle_alpha   90.00
_cell.angle_beta   90.00
_cell.angle_gamma   90.00
#
_symmetry.space_group_name_H-M   'P 1'
#
loop_
_entity.id
_entity.type
_entity.pdbx_description
1 polymer ?
#
loop_
_entity_poly.entity_id
_entity_poly.type
_entity_poly.pdbx_seq_one_letter_code
_entity_poly.pdbx_strand_id
1 'polypeptide(L)'
;MLLRLTLLAVFANVVMALAPILVRGNKLFNAETGDRFFMRGMTYEYDVSDENYANKSKAAIARAVKDFNGTLNTLRVYNVNPEKSYKEFMSDMADEGIYVMLSASPSNVAYYGSYQWSTIRKDSNADSEDSCYKSYLLNYGKRIALMFSQYNNTLGLVMANEVMQASLRPAACVKQYIADLKNWMRGKSANMRVLPLAYAAADSSYAGSSGDPPVANAPAADEYAIIKIQGLLCGDTMVDGVMQQSIDMYLINEYRWCNSNNFGNSYSRILALAKGVPIVMGLGEYGCDLVSPRKWEMIPYLFDNSSEGFTNVYSGGFAYSFGEATLPAGSKFPLFTGGDSSITGNVGTTPTASYTNLLDKFTTNPTKGFPVAAWKPESKCDWTPPITTTVDPSNKRAQSGWILPTCDSVKIQPTDTWVTKTREGMVCNNQGGTCDVSVPSPPSGVPTNKAICNRADNVTMGGGTCVTKGDCKNGGSCNNGQCKCSLCYSGPNCGVSIASCSGSNNVSVVLFKPVTMYQSKWDSQLEFAFDPFKEYYKDHPTLAWPEFPYKHRVLNLVLSRVPNSTCLQAAGALLIGRGDVNKAIGTFQVFADWVDIEKRFNDERQAFRLAKKAYIIESTQRVRQELNAFKKRDELAAEVAKNATYLSSIKAIRYSNGDKYEGQVVQRDNVMIPDGKGTLFVRDKTKPPDPFQIHTTPKYIGFWLQGLKHGKGQYFWDDKSSWEGAFIADEMSGKGVFREYVNEDDEDQVVPEEKVRYFYKGRHICWGHELQLNSRLHIYISNNSTYTTKMQYLVKPNRQISMEGSIVQYDSTKDLHYIRLNDASEKWVSLNGLDFELVVLKPIGSY
;
A
#
# COMPACT_ATOMS: atom_id res chain seq x y z
N MET A 1 -28.81 -29.70 59.13
CA MET A 1 -27.68 -30.01 58.23
C MET A 1 -28.19 -29.85 56.79
N LEU A 2 -27.98 -28.68 56.19
CA LEU A 2 -28.42 -28.34 54.83
C LEU A 2 -27.25 -27.63 54.15
N LEU A 3 -26.61 -28.34 53.21
CA LEU A 3 -25.43 -27.91 52.48
C LEU A 3 -25.89 -27.01 51.31
N ARG A 4 -25.44 -25.76 51.28
CA ARG A 4 -25.64 -24.85 50.13
C ARG A 4 -24.49 -25.05 49.14
N LEU A 5 -24.81 -25.44 47.90
CA LEU A 5 -23.91 -25.34 46.75
C LEU A 5 -23.84 -23.87 46.29
N THR A 6 -22.64 -23.30 46.26
CA THR A 6 -22.31 -22.08 45.50
C THR A 6 -21.79 -22.45 44.12
N LEU A 7 -22.46 -21.96 43.08
CA LEU A 7 -22.05 -22.08 41.68
C LEU A 7 -21.09 -20.92 41.36
N LEU A 8 -19.80 -21.21 41.09
CA LEU A 8 -18.88 -20.22 40.52
C LEU A 8 -19.11 -20.13 39.00
N ALA A 9 -19.54 -18.97 38.52
CA ALA A 9 -19.59 -18.67 37.09
C ALA A 9 -18.18 -18.32 36.60
N VAL A 10 -17.59 -19.18 35.76
CA VAL A 10 -16.37 -18.89 35.01
C VAL A 10 -16.77 -18.04 33.80
N PHE A 11 -16.50 -16.73 33.84
CA PHE A 11 -16.55 -15.89 32.64
C PHE A 11 -15.35 -16.24 31.76
N ALA A 12 -15.59 -16.98 30.68
CA ALA A 12 -14.64 -17.09 29.60
C ALA A 12 -14.57 -15.72 28.91
N ASN A 13 -13.45 -15.01 29.07
CA ASN A 13 -13.14 -13.83 28.25
C ASN A 13 -12.91 -14.32 26.82
N VAL A 14 -13.95 -14.29 26.00
CA VAL A 14 -13.81 -14.39 24.55
C VAL A 14 -13.17 -13.08 24.11
N VAL A 15 -11.90 -13.12 23.72
CA VAL A 15 -11.26 -12.02 22.99
C VAL A 15 -12.03 -11.88 21.68
N MET A 16 -12.98 -10.94 21.61
CA MET A 16 -13.66 -10.62 20.36
C MET A 16 -12.68 -9.84 19.49
N ALA A 17 -12.46 -10.31 18.27
CA ALA A 17 -11.70 -9.57 17.27
C ALA A 17 -12.31 -8.17 17.11
N LEU A 18 -11.48 -7.12 16.97
CA LEU A 18 -11.94 -5.76 16.72
C LEU A 18 -12.95 -5.73 15.58
N ALA A 19 -14.05 -4.99 15.73
CA ALA A 19 -14.98 -4.75 14.65
C ALA A 19 -14.37 -3.80 13.60
N PRO A 20 -14.67 -3.94 12.30
CA PRO A 20 -14.29 -2.94 11.31
C PRO A 20 -14.88 -1.55 11.61
N ILE A 21 -14.15 -0.48 11.27
CA ILE A 21 -14.70 0.88 11.23
C ILE A 21 -15.30 1.14 9.85
N LEU A 22 -16.52 1.67 9.82
CA LEU A 22 -17.26 2.01 8.60
C LEU A 22 -17.27 3.53 8.41
N VAL A 23 -16.99 3.96 7.18
CA VAL A 23 -17.32 5.33 6.74
C VAL A 23 -18.81 5.39 6.40
N ARG A 24 -19.54 6.32 7.02
CA ARG A 24 -20.90 6.71 6.61
C ARG A 24 -21.01 8.22 6.56
N GLY A 25 -21.25 8.74 5.37
CA GLY A 25 -21.24 10.18 5.10
C GLY A 25 -19.96 10.81 5.62
N ASN A 26 -20.11 11.80 6.49
CA ASN A 26 -19.00 12.56 7.03
C ASN A 26 -18.41 12.02 8.35
N LYS A 27 -18.74 10.78 8.74
CA LYS A 27 -18.32 10.20 10.04
C LYS A 27 -17.86 8.75 9.92
N LEU A 28 -17.10 8.33 10.95
CA LEU A 28 -16.60 6.97 11.15
C LEU A 28 -17.37 6.31 12.30
N PHE A 29 -17.72 5.03 12.16
CA PHE A 29 -18.47 4.28 13.17
C PHE A 29 -17.95 2.84 13.32
N ASN A 30 -17.92 2.34 14.55
CA ASN A 30 -17.68 0.93 14.83
C ASN A 30 -18.83 0.08 14.26
N ALA A 31 -18.52 -0.91 13.41
CA ALA A 31 -19.53 -1.70 12.70
C ALA A 31 -20.45 -2.53 13.62
N GLU A 32 -20.01 -2.88 14.82
CA GLU A 32 -20.77 -3.71 15.76
C GLU A 32 -21.53 -2.87 16.77
N THR A 33 -20.84 -1.94 17.44
CA THR A 33 -21.45 -1.14 18.51
C THR A 33 -22.20 0.08 17.99
N GLY A 34 -21.87 0.55 16.78
CA GLY A 34 -22.37 1.82 16.25
C GLY A 34 -21.70 3.03 16.89
N ASP A 35 -20.71 2.86 17.77
CA ASP A 35 -20.04 3.99 18.42
C ASP A 35 -19.33 4.87 17.39
N ARG A 36 -19.42 6.18 17.61
CA ARG A 36 -18.68 7.15 16.81
C ARG A 36 -17.18 6.95 17.01
N PHE A 37 -16.46 6.76 15.91
CA PHE A 37 -15.01 6.60 15.92
C PHE A 37 -14.31 7.93 15.59
N PHE A 38 -13.31 8.28 16.38
CA PHE A 38 -12.40 9.39 16.10
C PHE A 38 -10.99 8.84 15.98
N MET A 39 -10.24 9.31 14.97
CA MET A 39 -8.83 9.01 14.82
C MET A 39 -8.06 9.71 15.95
N ARG A 40 -7.58 8.95 16.92
CA ARG A 40 -6.68 9.41 17.98
C ARG A 40 -5.34 8.76 17.72
N GLY A 41 -4.59 9.33 16.80
CA GLY A 41 -3.45 8.63 16.24
C GLY A 41 -2.14 9.38 16.24
N MET A 42 -1.12 8.65 15.80
CA MET A 42 0.22 9.13 15.50
C MET A 42 0.62 8.68 14.10
N THR A 43 1.49 9.44 13.44
CA THR A 43 2.13 9.02 12.19
C THR A 43 3.29 8.08 12.48
N TYR A 44 3.55 7.12 11.59
CA TYR A 44 4.60 6.13 11.74
C TYR A 44 5.36 5.94 10.42
N GLU A 45 6.62 6.37 10.41
CA GLU A 45 7.46 6.48 9.22
C GLU A 45 8.43 5.29 9.06
N TYR A 46 8.59 4.42 10.05
CA TYR A 46 9.44 3.22 9.93
C TYR A 46 8.71 2.08 9.21
N ASP A 47 9.48 1.13 8.68
CA ASP A 47 9.00 -0.13 8.11
C ASP A 47 8.49 -1.06 9.21
N VAL A 48 7.20 -1.40 9.13
CA VAL A 48 6.51 -2.33 10.05
C VAL A 48 6.25 -3.70 9.41
N SER A 49 7.00 -4.07 8.38
CA SER A 49 6.98 -5.44 7.87
C SER A 49 7.40 -6.43 8.96
N ASP A 50 6.98 -7.69 8.85
CA ASP A 50 7.36 -8.75 9.79
C ASP A 50 8.90 -8.89 9.93
N GLU A 51 9.67 -8.51 8.90
CA GLU A 51 11.14 -8.48 8.94
C GLU A 51 11.71 -7.46 9.94
N ASN A 52 11.03 -6.33 10.13
CA ASN A 52 11.53 -5.20 10.93
C ASN A 52 10.67 -4.94 12.17
N TYR A 53 9.39 -5.31 12.18
CA TYR A 53 8.46 -4.98 13.25
C TYR A 53 8.89 -5.55 14.60
N ALA A 54 9.08 -6.88 14.69
CA ALA A 54 9.35 -7.57 15.95
C ALA A 54 10.57 -7.00 16.71
N ASN A 55 11.65 -6.73 15.99
CA ASN A 55 12.93 -6.33 16.59
C ASN A 55 13.16 -4.81 16.62
N LYS A 56 12.47 -4.03 15.78
CA LYS A 56 12.77 -2.60 15.61
C LYS A 56 11.63 -1.65 15.93
N SER A 57 10.38 -2.12 15.97
CA SER A 57 9.21 -1.25 16.13
C SER A 57 8.33 -1.65 17.33
N LYS A 58 8.15 -2.97 17.54
CA LYS A 58 7.21 -3.55 18.51
C LYS A 58 7.36 -2.99 19.91
N ALA A 59 8.59 -2.89 20.43
CA ALA A 59 8.83 -2.40 21.80
C ALA A 59 8.38 -0.94 22.00
N ALA A 60 8.68 -0.05 21.06
CA ALA A 60 8.29 1.36 21.18
C ALA A 60 6.79 1.55 20.98
N ILE A 61 6.18 0.85 20.03
CA ILE A 61 4.73 0.90 19.82
C ILE A 61 4.01 0.35 21.06
N ALA A 62 4.43 -0.80 21.60
CA ALA A 62 3.84 -1.39 22.80
C ALA A 62 3.97 -0.45 24.02
N ARG A 63 5.09 0.26 24.14
CA ARG A 63 5.25 1.31 25.14
C ARG A 63 4.22 2.43 24.96
N ALA A 64 4.09 2.97 23.75
CA ALA A 64 3.13 4.03 23.46
C ALA A 64 1.68 3.59 23.73
N VAL A 65 1.30 2.39 23.29
CA VAL A 65 -0.02 1.82 23.56
C VAL A 65 -0.28 1.71 25.07
N LYS A 66 0.68 1.15 25.81
CA LYS A 66 0.58 1.00 27.27
C LYS A 66 0.45 2.35 27.97
N ASP A 67 1.32 3.31 27.63
CA ASP A 67 1.36 4.63 28.26
C ASP A 67 0.02 5.38 28.01
N PHE A 68 -0.49 5.35 26.78
CA PHE A 68 -1.74 6.00 26.40
C PHE A 68 -3.00 5.29 26.92
N ASN A 69 -2.89 4.08 27.47
CA ASN A 69 -3.94 3.37 28.20
C ASN A 69 -5.31 3.41 27.49
N GLY A 70 -5.35 2.95 26.23
CA GLY A 70 -6.57 2.87 25.42
C GLY A 70 -7.06 4.18 24.81
N THR A 71 -6.32 5.29 24.96
CA THR A 71 -6.66 6.59 24.34
C THR A 71 -5.96 6.80 22.99
N LEU A 72 -4.88 6.08 22.72
CA LEU A 72 -4.33 5.90 21.36
C LEU A 72 -5.13 4.78 20.69
N ASN A 73 -5.64 5.01 19.48
CA ASN A 73 -6.46 4.01 18.80
C ASN A 73 -6.13 3.84 17.30
N THR A 74 -5.24 4.66 16.74
CA THR A 74 -4.91 4.60 15.32
C THR A 74 -3.44 4.91 15.04
N LEU A 75 -2.82 4.23 14.08
CA LEU A 75 -1.54 4.60 13.50
C LEU A 75 -1.69 4.91 11.99
N ARG A 76 -1.02 5.95 11.50
CA ARG A 76 -0.89 6.23 10.06
C ARG A 76 0.49 5.80 9.58
N VAL A 77 0.56 4.69 8.85
CA VAL A 77 1.82 4.09 8.37
C VAL A 77 2.13 4.55 6.95
N TYR A 78 3.31 5.16 6.77
CA TYR A 78 3.72 5.77 5.49
C TYR A 78 4.37 4.77 4.54
N ASN A 79 5.14 3.82 5.10
CA ASN A 79 6.02 2.97 4.33
C ASN A 79 5.53 1.51 4.33
N VAL A 80 4.89 1.11 3.23
CA VAL A 80 4.35 -0.23 3.05
C VAL A 80 4.80 -0.77 1.69
N ASN A 81 5.58 -1.84 1.68
CA ASN A 81 5.98 -2.55 0.46
C ASN A 81 5.12 -3.82 0.26
N PRO A 82 4.46 -4.00 -0.90
CA PRO A 82 3.60 -5.16 -1.20
C PRO A 82 4.37 -6.47 -1.42
N GLU A 83 5.70 -6.44 -1.45
CA GLU A 83 6.58 -7.63 -1.46
C GLU A 83 6.83 -8.20 -0.06
N LYS A 84 6.38 -7.51 0.99
CA LYS A 84 6.62 -7.91 2.39
C LYS A 84 5.33 -8.37 3.08
N SER A 85 5.47 -9.07 4.20
CA SER A 85 4.37 -9.46 5.09
C SER A 85 4.26 -8.49 6.27
N TYR A 86 3.05 -8.32 6.81
CA TYR A 86 2.71 -7.43 7.94
C TYR A 86 1.80 -8.12 8.96
N LYS A 87 1.81 -9.46 8.97
CA LYS A 87 0.84 -10.24 9.73
C LYS A 87 1.03 -10.07 11.22
N GLU A 88 2.29 -10.05 11.69
CA GLU A 88 2.58 -9.88 13.11
C GLU A 88 2.17 -8.49 13.57
N PHE A 89 2.56 -7.45 12.82
CA PHE A 89 2.18 -6.08 13.11
C PHE A 89 0.65 -5.91 13.17
N MET A 90 -0.08 -6.36 12.16
CA MET A 90 -1.54 -6.18 12.13
C MET A 90 -2.24 -6.97 13.24
N SER A 91 -1.73 -8.15 13.61
CA SER A 91 -2.27 -8.98 14.70
C SER A 91 -2.06 -8.28 16.05
N ASP A 92 -0.84 -7.86 16.35
CA ASP A 92 -0.53 -7.16 17.60
C ASP A 92 -1.33 -5.85 17.71
N MET A 93 -1.45 -5.08 16.62
CA MET A 93 -2.27 -3.87 16.64
C MET A 93 -3.73 -4.19 16.90
N ALA A 94 -4.24 -5.33 16.42
CA ALA A 94 -5.61 -5.73 16.67
C ALA A 94 -5.83 -6.12 18.15
N ASP A 95 -4.87 -6.83 18.74
CA ASP A 95 -4.91 -7.22 20.16
C ASP A 95 -4.87 -5.99 21.08
N GLU A 96 -4.18 -4.94 20.65
CA GLU A 96 -4.04 -3.66 21.37
C GLU A 96 -5.17 -2.63 21.07
N GLY A 97 -6.17 -2.98 20.27
CA GLY A 97 -7.25 -2.04 19.95
C GLY A 97 -6.89 -0.94 18.93
N ILE A 98 -5.77 -1.09 18.21
CA ILE A 98 -5.22 -0.10 17.28
C ILE A 98 -5.66 -0.39 15.84
N TYR A 99 -6.27 0.61 15.21
CA TYR A 99 -6.56 0.63 13.79
C TYR A 99 -5.38 1.21 12.99
N VAL A 100 -5.23 0.79 11.75
CA VAL A 100 -4.10 1.20 10.90
C VAL A 100 -4.58 1.81 9.60
N MET A 101 -4.14 3.04 9.33
CA MET A 101 -4.29 3.73 8.05
C MET A 101 -2.99 3.65 7.27
N LEU A 102 -3.03 3.17 6.03
CA LEU A 102 -1.83 2.77 5.28
C LEU A 102 -1.67 3.63 4.03
N SER A 103 -0.44 3.98 3.68
CA SER A 103 -0.15 4.54 2.36
C SER A 103 -0.32 3.46 1.27
N ALA A 104 -1.06 3.79 0.21
CA ALA A 104 -1.16 3.03 -1.02
C ALA A 104 -0.50 3.78 -2.20
N SER A 105 0.46 4.66 -1.90
CA SER A 105 1.35 5.28 -2.86
C SER A 105 2.81 5.14 -2.42
N PRO A 106 3.71 4.58 -3.25
CA PRO A 106 5.12 4.47 -2.93
C PRO A 106 5.80 5.85 -3.02
N SER A 107 6.89 6.02 -2.28
CA SER A 107 7.81 7.15 -2.49
C SER A 107 8.95 6.76 -3.44
N ASN A 108 9.65 7.74 -3.99
CA ASN A 108 10.80 7.50 -4.88
C ASN A 108 12.07 7.15 -4.10
N VAL A 109 12.06 6.02 -3.40
CA VAL A 109 13.19 5.50 -2.62
C VAL A 109 13.34 3.99 -2.82
N ALA A 110 14.58 3.50 -2.69
CA ALA A 110 14.95 2.12 -2.99
C ALA A 110 14.16 1.06 -2.20
N TYR A 111 13.63 1.42 -1.03
CA TYR A 111 12.76 0.56 -0.20
C TYR A 111 11.59 -0.05 -1.00
N TYR A 112 11.04 0.67 -1.99
CA TYR A 112 9.90 0.23 -2.79
C TYR A 112 10.29 -0.58 -4.04
N GLY A 113 11.59 -0.86 -4.24
CA GLY A 113 12.07 -1.58 -5.43
C GLY A 113 11.69 -0.87 -6.73
N SER A 114 11.15 -1.60 -7.70
CA SER A 114 10.70 -1.04 -8.99
C SER A 114 9.52 -0.07 -8.87
N TYR A 115 8.71 -0.15 -7.81
CA TYR A 115 7.54 0.72 -7.62
C TYR A 115 7.92 2.19 -7.36
N GLN A 116 9.16 2.46 -6.94
CA GLN A 116 9.65 3.82 -6.66
C GLN A 116 9.50 4.77 -7.86
N TRP A 117 9.50 4.22 -9.09
CA TRP A 117 9.38 4.95 -10.36
C TRP A 117 7.94 5.13 -10.86
N SER A 118 6.95 4.70 -10.08
CA SER A 118 5.52 4.73 -10.46
C SER A 118 4.68 5.69 -9.64
N THR A 119 5.27 6.38 -8.68
CA THR A 119 4.56 7.34 -7.82
C THR A 119 3.96 8.51 -8.62
N ILE A 120 2.83 9.04 -8.15
CA ILE A 120 2.27 10.28 -8.67
C ILE A 120 3.14 11.43 -8.19
N ARG A 121 3.68 12.21 -9.13
CA ARG A 121 4.56 13.34 -8.82
C ARG A 121 3.75 14.64 -8.79
N LYS A 122 4.33 15.68 -8.18
CA LYS A 122 3.73 17.03 -8.15
C LYS A 122 3.61 17.65 -9.54
N ASP A 123 4.41 17.20 -10.49
CA ASP A 123 4.43 17.64 -11.89
C ASP A 123 3.72 16.67 -12.86
N SER A 124 3.07 15.61 -12.35
CA SER A 124 2.32 14.67 -13.17
C SER A 124 1.16 15.38 -13.87
N ASN A 125 1.14 15.37 -15.20
CA ASN A 125 0.07 15.98 -16.02
C ASN A 125 -0.87 14.92 -16.58
N ALA A 126 -2.17 15.20 -16.64
CA ALA A 126 -3.16 14.30 -17.24
C ALA A 126 -2.75 13.83 -18.64
N ASP A 127 -2.75 12.50 -18.85
CA ASP A 127 -2.48 11.81 -20.12
C ASP A 127 -1.24 12.28 -20.93
N SER A 128 -0.10 12.55 -20.26
CA SER A 128 1.24 12.63 -20.89
C SER A 128 1.73 11.29 -21.46
N GLU A 129 2.72 11.31 -22.37
CA GLU A 129 3.33 10.10 -22.99
C GLU A 129 3.81 9.06 -21.97
N ASP A 130 4.36 9.51 -20.84
CA ASP A 130 4.52 8.71 -19.62
C ASP A 130 3.29 9.00 -18.75
N SER A 131 2.28 8.12 -18.79
CA SER A 131 0.94 8.34 -18.27
C SER A 131 0.90 8.95 -16.85
N CYS A 132 -0.08 9.82 -16.59
CA CYS A 132 -0.12 10.64 -15.38
C CYS A 132 -0.14 9.87 -14.02
N TYR A 133 -0.73 8.67 -14.00
CA TYR A 133 -0.38 7.61 -13.06
C TYR A 133 -0.21 6.29 -13.84
N LYS A 134 0.81 5.52 -13.48
CA LYS A 134 1.22 4.31 -14.23
C LYS A 134 0.33 3.12 -13.91
N SER A 135 0.11 2.22 -14.88
CA SER A 135 -0.59 0.94 -14.64
C SER A 135 0.09 0.09 -13.55
N TYR A 136 1.41 0.23 -13.40
CA TYR A 136 2.16 -0.41 -12.32
C TYR A 136 1.89 0.19 -10.93
N LEU A 137 1.49 1.46 -10.83
CA LEU A 137 0.98 2.01 -9.57
C LEU A 137 -0.38 1.41 -9.20
N LEU A 138 -1.26 1.20 -10.19
CA LEU A 138 -2.54 0.55 -9.94
C LEU A 138 -2.34 -0.88 -9.42
N ASN A 139 -1.35 -1.61 -9.93
CA ASN A 139 -0.94 -2.91 -9.38
C ASN A 139 -0.57 -2.82 -7.90
N TYR A 140 0.28 -1.85 -7.55
CA TYR A 140 0.71 -1.59 -6.18
C TYR A 140 -0.50 -1.38 -5.26
N GLY A 141 -1.41 -0.47 -5.62
CA GLY A 141 -2.64 -0.20 -4.88
C GLY A 141 -3.51 -1.43 -4.68
N LYS A 142 -3.73 -2.23 -5.74
CA LYS A 142 -4.52 -3.47 -5.67
C LYS A 142 -3.89 -4.50 -4.74
N ARG A 143 -2.55 -4.65 -4.74
CA ARG A 143 -1.83 -5.56 -3.84
C ARG A 143 -1.92 -5.13 -2.38
N ILE A 144 -1.73 -3.84 -2.10
CA ILE A 144 -1.90 -3.27 -0.75
C ILE A 144 -3.34 -3.45 -0.28
N ALA A 145 -4.33 -3.10 -1.11
CA ALA A 145 -5.74 -3.29 -0.78
C ALA A 145 -6.09 -4.76 -0.49
N LEU A 146 -5.65 -5.70 -1.32
CA LEU A 146 -5.85 -7.13 -1.06
C LEU A 146 -5.22 -7.56 0.27
N MET A 147 -3.95 -7.23 0.46
CA MET A 147 -3.16 -7.60 1.64
C MET A 147 -3.81 -7.11 2.94
N PHE A 148 -4.33 -5.89 2.98
CA PHE A 148 -4.85 -5.30 4.21
C PHE A 148 -6.38 -5.40 4.37
N SER A 149 -7.13 -5.67 3.30
CA SER A 149 -8.60 -5.85 3.39
C SER A 149 -9.02 -7.00 4.30
N GLN A 150 -8.12 -7.95 4.55
CA GLN A 150 -8.38 -9.12 5.39
C GLN A 150 -8.35 -8.85 6.90
N TYR A 151 -7.89 -7.68 7.34
CA TYR A 151 -7.81 -7.34 8.76
C TYR A 151 -8.94 -6.39 9.14
N ASN A 152 -9.65 -6.66 10.24
CA ASN A 152 -10.71 -5.78 10.72
C ASN A 152 -10.18 -4.39 11.12
N ASN A 153 -8.97 -4.35 11.68
CA ASN A 153 -8.34 -3.13 12.15
C ASN A 153 -7.66 -2.29 11.05
N THR A 154 -7.79 -2.64 9.76
CA THR A 154 -7.42 -1.69 8.70
C THR A 154 -8.49 -0.59 8.59
N LEU A 155 -8.10 0.66 8.86
CA LEU A 155 -9.01 1.81 8.82
C LEU A 155 -9.30 2.27 7.38
N GLY A 156 -8.26 2.31 6.55
CA GLY A 156 -8.36 2.78 5.17
C GLY A 156 -6.99 2.98 4.52
N LEU A 157 -6.99 3.43 3.26
CA LEU A 157 -5.79 3.63 2.46
C LEU A 157 -5.64 5.10 2.05
N VAL A 158 -4.44 5.66 2.20
CA VAL A 158 -4.09 7.00 1.69
C VAL A 158 -3.50 6.84 0.29
N MET A 159 -4.19 7.38 -0.72
CA MET A 159 -3.91 7.11 -2.14
C MET A 159 -2.85 8.02 -2.74
N ALA A 160 -2.63 9.19 -2.14
CA ALA A 160 -1.54 10.11 -2.44
C ALA A 160 -1.35 11.06 -1.26
N ASN A 161 -0.11 11.52 -1.07
CA ASN A 161 0.26 12.46 -0.01
C ASN A 161 0.81 13.75 -0.63
N GLU A 162 0.08 14.85 -0.45
CA GLU A 162 0.51 16.22 -0.76
C GLU A 162 1.02 16.49 -2.18
N VAL A 163 0.55 15.71 -3.16
CA VAL A 163 0.97 15.92 -4.56
C VAL A 163 0.42 17.22 -5.17
N MET A 164 -0.74 17.72 -4.70
CA MET A 164 -1.34 18.98 -5.14
C MET A 164 -0.92 20.17 -4.25
N GLN A 165 0.38 20.30 -3.96
CA GLN A 165 0.89 21.37 -3.11
C GLN A 165 0.84 22.74 -3.79
N ALA A 166 1.42 22.87 -5.00
CA ALA A 166 1.57 24.16 -5.67
C ALA A 166 0.65 24.31 -6.90
N SER A 167 0.21 23.20 -7.51
CA SER A 167 -0.67 23.20 -8.68
C SER A 167 -1.65 22.01 -8.66
N LEU A 168 -2.67 22.08 -9.53
CA LEU A 168 -3.64 21.01 -9.77
C LEU A 168 -3.18 19.99 -10.84
N ARG A 169 -1.95 20.06 -11.34
CA ARG A 169 -1.45 19.13 -12.37
C ARG A 169 -1.75 17.65 -12.05
N PRO A 170 -1.46 17.12 -10.85
CA PRO A 170 -1.69 15.70 -10.55
C PRO A 170 -3.14 15.36 -10.19
N ALA A 171 -4.06 16.33 -10.20
CA ALA A 171 -5.44 16.20 -9.73
C ALA A 171 -6.19 15.03 -10.40
N ALA A 172 -6.19 14.98 -11.73
CA ALA A 172 -6.83 13.91 -12.49
C ALA A 172 -6.24 12.53 -12.17
N CYS A 173 -4.94 12.46 -11.90
CA CYS A 173 -4.22 11.20 -11.64
C CYS A 173 -4.60 10.60 -10.31
N VAL A 174 -4.62 11.43 -9.27
CA VAL A 174 -5.07 11.02 -7.93
C VAL A 174 -6.50 10.52 -8.02
N LYS A 175 -7.38 11.31 -8.62
CA LYS A 175 -8.80 10.97 -8.74
C LYS A 175 -9.05 9.68 -9.50
N GLN A 176 -8.41 9.49 -10.66
CA GLN A 176 -8.62 8.29 -11.45
C GLN A 176 -7.97 7.06 -10.81
N TYR A 177 -6.85 7.19 -10.09
CA TYR A 177 -6.26 6.10 -9.33
C TYR A 177 -7.21 5.62 -8.21
N ILE A 178 -7.85 6.55 -7.49
CA ILE A 178 -8.89 6.25 -6.50
C ILE A 178 -10.07 5.51 -7.16
N ALA A 179 -10.58 6.05 -8.27
CA ALA A 179 -11.73 5.47 -8.97
C ALA A 179 -11.45 4.04 -9.42
N ASP A 180 -10.29 3.80 -10.06
CA ASP A 180 -9.88 2.48 -10.53
C ASP A 180 -9.73 1.48 -9.37
N LEU A 181 -9.06 1.86 -8.28
CA LEU A 181 -8.89 0.96 -7.14
C LEU A 181 -10.22 0.65 -6.43
N LYS A 182 -11.08 1.65 -6.27
CA LYS A 182 -12.39 1.50 -5.62
C LYS A 182 -13.33 0.63 -6.43
N ASN A 183 -13.41 0.86 -7.75
CA ASN A 183 -14.19 0.04 -8.67
C ASN A 183 -13.71 -1.41 -8.67
N TRP A 184 -12.40 -1.63 -8.70
CA TRP A 184 -11.83 -2.96 -8.59
C TRP A 184 -12.23 -3.66 -7.28
N MET A 185 -12.10 -2.99 -6.11
CA MET A 185 -12.51 -3.58 -4.83
C MET A 185 -14.01 -3.89 -4.77
N ARG A 186 -14.88 -2.98 -5.25
CA ARG A 186 -16.34 -3.21 -5.33
C ARG A 186 -16.65 -4.44 -6.19
N GLY A 187 -15.96 -4.58 -7.31
CA GLY A 187 -16.05 -5.74 -8.19
C GLY A 187 -15.61 -7.07 -7.57
N LYS A 188 -14.91 -7.01 -6.44
CA LYS A 188 -14.44 -8.16 -5.65
C LYS A 188 -15.07 -8.21 -4.26
N SER A 189 -16.10 -7.41 -4.00
CA SER A 189 -16.74 -7.20 -2.67
C SER A 189 -17.31 -8.47 -2.02
N ALA A 190 -17.56 -9.52 -2.80
CA ALA A 190 -17.92 -10.84 -2.27
C ALA A 190 -16.74 -11.54 -1.55
N ASN A 191 -15.51 -11.21 -1.93
CA ASN A 191 -14.29 -11.88 -1.50
C ASN A 191 -13.33 -10.98 -0.71
N MET A 192 -13.54 -9.66 -0.69
CA MET A 192 -12.73 -8.72 0.08
C MET A 192 -13.57 -7.56 0.61
N ARG A 193 -12.99 -6.79 1.54
CA ARG A 193 -13.56 -5.51 1.99
C ARG A 193 -13.33 -4.43 0.95
N VAL A 194 -14.31 -3.54 0.79
CA VAL A 194 -14.10 -2.27 0.10
C VAL A 194 -13.52 -1.30 1.12
N LEU A 195 -12.20 -1.09 1.09
CA LEU A 195 -11.53 -0.21 2.04
C LEU A 195 -11.84 1.26 1.73
N PRO A 196 -12.08 2.10 2.74
CA PRO A 196 -12.18 3.53 2.56
C PRO A 196 -10.90 4.11 1.97
N LEU A 197 -11.03 4.97 0.95
CA LEU A 197 -9.89 5.60 0.29
C LEU A 197 -9.77 7.08 0.67
N ALA A 198 -8.58 7.53 1.03
CA ALA A 198 -8.29 8.88 1.47
C ALA A 198 -7.30 9.60 0.56
N TYR A 199 -7.38 10.92 0.56
CA TYR A 199 -6.30 11.79 0.10
C TYR A 199 -5.73 12.57 1.29
N ALA A 200 -4.40 12.59 1.42
CA ALA A 200 -3.72 13.46 2.38
C ALA A 200 -3.21 14.71 1.66
N ALA A 201 -3.72 15.87 2.08
CA ALA A 201 -3.53 17.14 1.44
C ALA A 201 -2.65 18.06 2.30
N ALA A 202 -1.73 18.78 1.66
CA ALA A 202 -1.05 19.89 2.31
C ALA A 202 -2.02 21.07 2.52
N ASP A 203 -1.84 21.79 3.62
CA ASP A 203 -2.41 23.12 3.85
C ASP A 203 -1.63 24.22 3.10
N SER A 204 -1.53 24.07 1.79
CA SER A 204 -0.76 24.96 0.90
C SER A 204 -1.66 25.95 0.15
N SER A 205 -1.02 26.99 -0.43
CA SER A 205 -1.65 27.87 -1.42
C SER A 205 -1.24 27.49 -2.85
N TYR A 206 -2.07 27.85 -3.82
CA TYR A 206 -1.69 27.72 -5.23
C TYR A 206 -0.53 28.66 -5.55
N ALA A 207 0.53 28.12 -6.13
CA ALA A 207 1.70 28.87 -6.60
C ALA A 207 2.04 28.58 -8.08
N GLY A 208 1.30 27.68 -8.72
CA GLY A 208 1.64 27.11 -10.01
C GLY A 208 2.83 26.14 -9.93
N SER A 209 3.17 25.54 -11.05
CA SER A 209 4.38 24.73 -11.24
C SER A 209 5.22 25.28 -12.38
N SER A 210 6.49 24.88 -12.46
CA SER A 210 7.36 25.31 -13.56
C SER A 210 6.70 25.06 -14.92
N GLY A 211 6.56 26.11 -15.72
CA GLY A 211 5.87 26.11 -17.01
C GLY A 211 4.36 26.38 -16.97
N ASP A 212 3.73 26.55 -15.81
CA ASP A 212 2.36 27.06 -15.74
C ASP A 212 2.33 28.57 -16.05
N PRO A 213 1.32 29.06 -16.78
CA PRO A 213 1.11 30.48 -16.94
C PRO A 213 0.81 31.14 -15.59
N PRO A 214 1.25 32.40 -15.35
CA PRO A 214 0.91 33.12 -14.13
C PRO A 214 -0.59 33.35 -14.04
N VAL A 215 -1.15 33.19 -12.83
CA VAL A 215 -2.57 33.42 -12.54
C VAL A 215 -2.69 34.72 -11.75
N ALA A 216 -3.27 35.76 -12.36
CA ALA A 216 -3.35 37.11 -11.78
C ALA A 216 -4.10 37.16 -10.43
N ASN A 217 -5.06 36.26 -10.21
CA ASN A 217 -5.85 36.15 -8.98
C ASN A 217 -5.84 34.69 -8.48
N ALA A 218 -4.67 34.20 -8.10
CA ALA A 218 -4.54 32.86 -7.53
C ALA A 218 -5.43 32.71 -6.27
N PRO A 219 -6.11 31.57 -6.08
CA PRO A 219 -6.95 31.34 -4.92
C PRO A 219 -6.12 31.36 -3.63
N ALA A 220 -6.68 31.92 -2.56
CA ALA A 220 -6.08 31.83 -1.23
C ALA A 220 -6.00 30.36 -0.76
N ALA A 221 -5.16 30.06 0.24
CA ALA A 221 -4.96 28.70 0.77
C ALA A 221 -6.28 27.95 1.05
N ASP A 222 -7.19 28.60 1.78
CA ASP A 222 -8.47 27.99 2.16
C ASP A 222 -9.35 27.73 0.92
N GLU A 223 -9.38 28.66 -0.05
CA GLU A 223 -10.09 28.43 -1.33
C GLU A 223 -9.45 27.31 -2.14
N TYR A 224 -8.12 27.22 -2.16
CA TYR A 224 -7.41 26.15 -2.82
C TYR A 224 -7.71 24.79 -2.20
N ALA A 225 -7.86 24.71 -0.87
CA ALA A 225 -8.35 23.51 -0.19
C ALA A 225 -9.77 23.14 -0.63
N ILE A 226 -10.69 24.11 -0.74
CA ILE A 226 -12.06 23.89 -1.22
C ILE A 226 -12.05 23.35 -2.66
N ILE A 227 -11.23 23.92 -3.53
CA ILE A 227 -11.06 23.47 -4.92
C ILE A 227 -10.58 22.02 -4.96
N LYS A 228 -9.60 21.66 -4.11
CA LYS A 228 -9.12 20.27 -3.99
C LYS A 228 -10.23 19.32 -3.55
N ILE A 229 -11.03 19.70 -2.55
CA ILE A 229 -12.14 18.86 -2.05
C ILE A 229 -13.21 18.67 -3.15
N GLN A 230 -13.73 19.76 -3.72
CA GLN A 230 -14.74 19.68 -4.79
C GLN A 230 -14.21 18.91 -6.01
N GLY A 231 -12.95 19.11 -6.37
CA GLY A 231 -12.34 18.44 -7.51
C GLY A 231 -12.19 16.93 -7.32
N LEU A 232 -11.80 16.51 -6.12
CA LEU A 232 -11.73 15.09 -5.77
C LEU A 232 -13.11 14.43 -5.68
N LEU A 233 -14.20 15.20 -5.57
CA LEU A 233 -15.59 14.70 -5.44
C LEU A 233 -16.47 14.88 -6.70
N CYS A 234 -16.14 15.80 -7.61
CA CYS A 234 -17.00 16.16 -8.74
C CYS A 234 -17.26 14.96 -9.67
N GLY A 235 -18.38 14.94 -10.41
CA GLY A 235 -18.69 13.87 -11.35
C GLY A 235 -18.97 12.50 -10.72
N ASP A 236 -19.05 12.42 -9.39
CA ASP A 236 -19.37 11.20 -8.65
C ASP A 236 -20.69 11.36 -7.89
N THR A 237 -21.17 10.28 -7.31
CA THR A 237 -22.40 10.23 -6.51
C THR A 237 -22.12 9.54 -5.18
N MET A 238 -22.78 10.03 -4.13
CA MET A 238 -22.80 9.34 -2.85
C MET A 238 -23.99 8.38 -2.82
N VAL A 239 -23.73 7.11 -2.51
CA VAL A 239 -24.77 6.09 -2.32
C VAL A 239 -24.53 5.49 -0.94
N ASP A 240 -25.57 5.49 -0.12
CA ASP A 240 -25.54 4.94 1.25
C ASP A 240 -24.35 5.45 2.09
N GLY A 241 -24.06 6.75 1.95
CA GLY A 241 -23.04 7.43 2.72
C GLY A 241 -21.60 7.13 2.28
N VAL A 242 -21.40 6.52 1.11
CA VAL A 242 -20.05 6.31 0.54
C VAL A 242 -19.99 6.79 -0.91
N MET A 243 -18.86 7.39 -1.27
CA MET A 243 -18.61 7.81 -2.65
C MET A 243 -18.43 6.58 -3.54
N GLN A 244 -18.83 6.63 -4.81
CA GLN A 244 -18.67 5.46 -5.67
C GLN A 244 -17.30 5.37 -6.32
N GLN A 245 -16.74 6.52 -6.74
CA GLN A 245 -15.49 6.62 -7.50
C GLN A 245 -14.49 7.62 -6.89
N SER A 246 -14.90 8.39 -5.89
CA SER A 246 -14.11 9.42 -5.22
C SER A 246 -13.59 8.98 -3.86
N ILE A 247 -12.77 9.82 -3.25
CA ILE A 247 -12.31 9.65 -1.87
C ILE A 247 -13.50 9.55 -0.90
N ASP A 248 -13.32 8.74 0.15
CA ASP A 248 -14.21 8.67 1.31
C ASP A 248 -13.76 9.60 2.44
N MET A 249 -12.49 9.97 2.44
CA MET A 249 -11.87 10.77 3.50
C MET A 249 -10.91 11.81 2.92
N TYR A 250 -10.98 13.04 3.42
CA TYR A 250 -10.01 14.09 3.13
C TYR A 250 -9.23 14.39 4.41
N LEU A 251 -7.93 14.16 4.35
CA LEU A 251 -7.02 14.37 5.48
C LEU A 251 -6.18 15.62 5.20
N ILE A 252 -6.32 16.66 6.01
CA ILE A 252 -5.49 17.86 5.88
C ILE A 252 -4.28 17.75 6.81
N ASN A 253 -3.08 17.88 6.28
CA ASN A 253 -1.85 17.99 7.05
C ASN A 253 -1.73 19.44 7.53
N GLU A 254 -1.94 19.65 8.83
CA GLU A 254 -2.27 20.95 9.41
C GLU A 254 -1.32 21.35 10.54
N TYR A 255 -0.52 22.39 10.29
CA TYR A 255 0.55 22.85 11.18
C TYR A 255 0.39 24.31 11.63
N ARG A 256 -0.75 24.97 11.37
CA ARG A 256 -0.98 26.37 11.77
C ARG A 256 -1.15 26.55 13.28
N TRP A 257 -1.49 25.50 14.02
CA TRP A 257 -1.55 25.57 15.49
C TRP A 257 -0.18 25.32 16.10
N CYS A 258 0.47 26.41 16.51
CA CYS A 258 1.68 26.40 17.36
C CYS A 258 1.33 26.86 18.78
N ASN A 259 2.19 26.65 19.78
CA ASN A 259 1.93 26.98 21.20
C ASN A 259 1.57 28.47 21.48
N SER A 260 1.76 29.37 20.51
CA SER A 260 1.39 30.79 20.59
C SER A 260 -0.05 31.09 20.14
N ASN A 261 -0.78 30.09 19.64
CA ASN A 261 -2.03 30.28 18.93
C ASN A 261 -3.23 29.74 19.72
N ASN A 262 -4.45 30.01 19.23
CA ASN A 262 -5.69 29.55 19.84
C ASN A 262 -6.71 29.10 18.76
N PHE A 263 -7.89 28.66 19.20
CA PHE A 263 -8.93 28.23 18.29
C PHE A 263 -9.34 29.33 17.31
N GLY A 264 -9.56 30.55 17.81
CA GLY A 264 -10.03 31.69 17.04
C GLY A 264 -9.13 32.09 15.87
N ASN A 265 -7.81 32.01 16.02
CA ASN A 265 -6.87 32.39 14.95
C ASN A 265 -6.33 31.20 14.13
N SER A 266 -6.51 29.96 14.60
CA SER A 266 -6.01 28.75 13.93
C SER A 266 -7.14 27.90 13.36
N TYR A 267 -7.93 27.26 14.23
CA TYR A 267 -8.84 26.19 13.83
C TYR A 267 -10.24 26.68 13.42
N SER A 268 -10.62 27.91 13.77
CA SER A 268 -11.86 28.54 13.31
C SER A 268 -11.94 28.59 11.77
N ARG A 269 -10.80 28.86 11.10
CA ARG A 269 -10.71 28.95 9.64
C ARG A 269 -10.89 27.61 8.95
N ILE A 270 -10.23 26.56 9.44
CA ILE A 270 -10.39 25.22 8.85
C ILE A 270 -11.76 24.61 9.17
N LEU A 271 -12.33 24.97 10.32
CA LEU A 271 -13.73 24.66 10.63
C LEU A 271 -14.66 25.30 9.59
N ALA A 272 -14.55 26.61 9.35
CA ALA A 272 -15.37 27.34 8.38
C ALA A 272 -15.21 26.78 6.95
N LEU A 273 -13.98 26.48 6.55
CA LEU A 273 -13.62 25.80 5.29
C LEU A 273 -14.46 24.54 5.07
N ALA A 274 -14.59 23.66 6.07
CA ALA A 274 -15.06 22.29 5.91
C ALA A 274 -16.51 22.05 6.35
N LYS A 275 -17.23 23.07 6.84
CA LYS A 275 -18.65 22.92 7.19
C LYS A 275 -19.48 22.44 5.99
N GLY A 276 -20.36 21.49 6.24
CA GLY A 276 -21.23 20.88 5.24
C GLY A 276 -20.55 19.86 4.31
N VAL A 277 -19.24 19.61 4.42
CA VAL A 277 -18.57 18.59 3.61
C VAL A 277 -19.21 17.22 3.87
N PRO A 278 -19.61 16.45 2.83
CA PRO A 278 -20.40 15.23 3.01
C PRO A 278 -19.54 13.98 3.28
N ILE A 279 -18.22 14.06 3.16
CA ILE A 279 -17.26 12.97 3.42
C ILE A 279 -16.49 13.22 4.72
N VAL A 280 -15.76 12.22 5.21
CA VAL A 280 -15.00 12.33 6.46
C VAL A 280 -13.87 13.35 6.30
N MET A 281 -13.83 14.34 7.19
CA MET A 281 -12.69 15.24 7.34
C MET A 281 -11.83 14.78 8.52
N GLY A 282 -10.51 14.80 8.37
CA GLY A 282 -9.57 14.50 9.45
C GLY A 282 -8.28 15.32 9.32
N LEU A 283 -7.50 15.38 10.38
CA LEU A 283 -6.14 15.93 10.33
C LEU A 283 -5.17 14.81 10.01
N GLY A 284 -4.64 14.81 8.78
CA GLY A 284 -3.69 13.79 8.32
C GLY A 284 -2.38 13.82 9.10
N GLU A 285 -1.98 15.01 9.51
CA GLU A 285 -0.86 15.34 10.38
C GLU A 285 -1.25 16.58 11.19
N TYR A 286 -0.81 16.68 12.44
CA TYR A 286 -0.84 17.92 13.21
C TYR A 286 0.30 18.00 14.23
N GLY A 287 0.60 19.22 14.68
CA GLY A 287 1.52 19.49 15.77
C GLY A 287 2.74 20.29 15.35
N CYS A 288 2.57 21.57 15.04
CA CYS A 288 3.64 22.54 14.77
C CYS A 288 4.78 22.45 15.78
N ASP A 289 6.04 22.41 15.32
CA ASP A 289 7.23 22.29 16.17
C ASP A 289 8.03 23.60 16.34
N LEU A 290 7.58 24.70 15.72
CA LEU A 290 8.24 26.02 15.80
C LEU A 290 8.49 26.48 17.24
N VAL A 291 7.55 26.17 18.14
CA VAL A 291 7.70 26.38 19.59
C VAL A 291 7.62 25.01 20.27
N SER A 292 8.75 24.59 20.83
CA SER A 292 8.91 23.29 21.48
C SER A 292 9.28 23.43 22.97
N PRO A 293 8.89 22.49 23.85
CA PRO A 293 8.10 21.29 23.55
C PRO A 293 6.64 21.64 23.21
N ARG A 294 6.01 20.82 22.38
CA ARG A 294 4.64 21.05 21.91
C ARG A 294 3.66 20.79 23.05
N LYS A 295 2.69 21.69 23.26
CA LYS A 295 1.71 21.61 24.34
C LYS A 295 0.40 20.92 23.96
N TRP A 296 0.14 20.80 22.66
CA TRP A 296 -1.03 20.12 22.09
C TRP A 296 -2.38 20.66 22.56
N GLU A 297 -2.48 21.97 22.79
CA GLU A 297 -3.68 22.64 23.31
C GLU A 297 -4.89 22.56 22.37
N MET A 298 -4.71 22.11 21.13
CA MET A 298 -5.79 21.87 20.18
C MET A 298 -6.61 20.59 20.45
N ILE A 299 -6.05 19.63 21.20
CA ILE A 299 -6.64 18.29 21.36
C ILE A 299 -8.05 18.27 21.95
N PRO A 300 -8.40 19.10 22.94
CA PRO A 300 -9.79 19.17 23.43
C PRO A 300 -10.80 19.41 22.31
N TYR A 301 -10.48 20.28 21.34
CA TYR A 301 -11.37 20.55 20.19
C TYR A 301 -11.49 19.35 19.23
N LEU A 302 -10.53 18.43 19.22
CA LEU A 302 -10.57 17.26 18.34
C LEU A 302 -11.50 16.16 18.86
N PHE A 303 -11.74 16.13 20.18
CA PHE A 303 -12.32 14.95 20.85
C PHE A 303 -13.44 15.26 21.87
N ASP A 304 -13.66 16.52 22.24
CA ASP A 304 -14.69 16.92 23.22
C ASP A 304 -16.00 17.38 22.53
N ASN A 305 -17.10 17.30 23.26
CA ASN A 305 -18.39 17.89 22.92
C ASN A 305 -18.38 19.42 23.02
N SER A 306 -17.47 20.03 23.81
CA SER A 306 -17.27 21.49 23.86
C SER A 306 -16.38 22.05 22.74
N SER A 307 -16.28 21.35 21.61
CA SER A 307 -15.30 21.59 20.53
C SER A 307 -15.55 22.80 19.63
N GLU A 308 -16.40 23.75 20.01
CA GLU A 308 -16.84 24.84 19.12
C GLU A 308 -17.45 24.33 17.80
N GLY A 309 -18.01 23.12 17.83
CA GLY A 309 -18.55 22.42 16.66
C GLY A 309 -17.51 21.75 15.77
N PHE A 310 -16.22 21.74 16.15
CA PHE A 310 -15.16 21.09 15.38
C PHE A 310 -15.40 19.59 15.22
N THR A 311 -15.86 18.91 16.27
CA THR A 311 -16.24 17.49 16.17
C THR A 311 -17.52 17.26 15.36
N ASN A 312 -18.27 18.27 14.91
CA ASN A 312 -19.36 18.06 13.94
C ASN A 312 -18.86 17.93 12.50
N VAL A 313 -17.62 18.36 12.23
CA VAL A 313 -17.00 18.39 10.90
C VAL A 313 -15.83 17.42 10.81
N TYR A 314 -14.93 17.42 11.80
CA TYR A 314 -13.72 16.61 11.79
C TYR A 314 -13.84 15.35 12.67
N SER A 315 -13.13 14.30 12.28
CA SER A 315 -13.12 12.99 12.94
C SER A 315 -11.74 12.65 13.55
N GLY A 316 -11.07 13.64 14.13
CA GLY A 316 -9.76 13.49 14.76
C GLY A 316 -8.58 13.61 13.79
N GLY A 317 -7.45 12.99 14.12
CA GLY A 317 -6.26 12.99 13.28
C GLY A 317 -5.02 12.32 13.87
N PHE A 318 -3.86 12.62 13.28
CA PHE A 318 -2.57 12.00 13.63
C PHE A 318 -1.53 13.02 14.07
N ALA A 319 -0.99 12.88 15.28
CA ALA A 319 0.15 13.65 15.75
C ALA A 319 1.42 13.27 14.97
N TYR A 320 2.14 14.26 14.43
CA TYR A 320 3.36 14.06 13.65
C TYR A 320 4.61 14.35 14.49
N SER A 321 5.63 13.50 14.66
CA SER A 321 5.78 12.13 14.17
C SER A 321 6.15 11.18 15.30
N PHE A 322 5.96 9.87 15.11
CA PHE A 322 6.31 8.91 16.16
C PHE A 322 7.82 8.90 16.46
N GLY A 323 8.68 8.84 15.44
CA GLY A 323 10.13 8.84 15.61
C GLY A 323 10.86 9.63 14.51
N GLU A 324 12.14 9.31 14.30
CA GLU A 324 13.11 10.10 13.51
C GLU A 324 13.22 9.68 12.04
N ALA A 325 12.59 8.57 11.63
CA ALA A 325 12.67 8.09 10.25
C ALA A 325 12.24 9.16 9.25
N THR A 326 13.04 9.34 8.20
CA THR A 326 12.84 10.28 7.09
C THR A 326 12.85 11.77 7.48
N LEU A 327 13.09 12.09 8.75
CA LEU A 327 13.21 13.46 9.21
C LEU A 327 14.64 14.00 9.06
N PRO A 328 14.80 15.31 8.83
CA PRO A 328 16.10 15.96 8.94
C PRO A 328 16.70 15.80 10.33
N ALA A 329 18.03 15.69 10.40
CA ALA A 329 18.74 15.65 11.68
C ALA A 329 18.42 16.88 12.53
N GLY A 330 18.14 16.67 13.82
CA GLY A 330 17.75 17.75 14.75
C GLY A 330 16.29 18.19 14.66
N SER A 331 15.44 17.51 13.89
CA SER A 331 13.99 17.73 13.88
C SER A 331 13.38 17.64 15.28
N LYS A 332 12.42 18.50 15.59
CA LYS A 332 11.71 18.54 16.89
C LYS A 332 10.34 17.84 16.85
N PHE A 333 9.97 17.30 15.70
CA PHE A 333 8.77 16.50 15.51
C PHE A 333 8.76 15.11 16.17
N PRO A 334 9.87 14.39 16.34
CA PRO A 334 9.85 13.04 16.92
C PRO A 334 9.25 13.04 18.32
N LEU A 335 8.28 12.15 18.56
CA LEU A 335 7.75 11.86 19.89
C LEU A 335 8.70 10.97 20.68
N PHE A 336 9.42 10.08 19.99
CA PHE A 336 10.53 9.30 20.51
C PHE A 336 11.83 9.63 19.78
N THR A 337 12.93 9.74 20.52
CA THR A 337 14.28 9.99 19.99
C THR A 337 15.26 8.87 20.34
N GLY A 338 16.44 8.92 19.72
CA GLY A 338 17.49 7.91 19.83
C GLY A 338 17.31 6.77 18.81
N GLY A 339 16.57 7.04 17.74
CA GLY A 339 16.34 6.12 16.64
C GLY A 339 17.14 6.50 15.40
N ASP A 340 17.12 5.61 14.42
CA ASP A 340 17.70 5.85 13.11
C ASP A 340 16.79 6.75 12.27
N SER A 341 17.39 7.49 11.32
CA SER A 341 16.66 8.28 10.32
C SER A 341 16.22 7.47 9.08
N SER A 342 16.63 6.20 8.98
CA SER A 342 16.27 5.31 7.88
C SER A 342 14.90 4.66 8.08
N ILE A 343 14.16 4.45 6.99
CA ILE A 343 12.87 3.71 6.97
C ILE A 343 13.02 2.33 7.61
N THR A 344 14.13 1.62 7.38
CA THR A 344 14.37 0.27 7.93
C THR A 344 15.23 0.29 9.19
N GLY A 345 15.43 1.46 9.79
CA GLY A 345 16.24 1.65 10.98
C GLY A 345 15.50 1.27 12.28
N ASN A 346 16.21 1.34 13.39
CA ASN A 346 15.66 1.16 14.72
C ASN A 346 14.86 2.39 15.14
N VAL A 347 13.67 2.19 15.70
CA VAL A 347 12.90 3.29 16.27
C VAL A 347 13.54 3.78 17.57
N GLY A 348 13.47 5.08 17.83
CA GLY A 348 13.85 5.64 19.11
C GLY A 348 12.96 5.13 20.23
N THR A 349 13.51 4.99 21.43
CA THR A 349 12.75 4.57 22.62
C THR A 349 12.72 5.62 23.72
N THR A 350 13.40 6.76 23.53
CA THR A 350 13.47 7.84 24.51
C THR A 350 12.30 8.80 24.29
N PRO A 351 11.32 8.90 25.21
CA PRO A 351 10.19 9.81 25.04
C PRO A 351 10.66 11.26 25.16
N THR A 352 10.13 12.13 24.30
CA THR A 352 10.38 13.58 24.39
C THR A 352 9.38 14.26 25.34
N ALA A 353 9.66 15.51 25.72
CA ALA A 353 8.68 16.32 26.44
C ALA A 353 7.39 16.56 25.63
N SER A 354 7.48 16.61 24.29
CA SER A 354 6.30 16.67 23.42
C SER A 354 5.44 15.40 23.53
N TYR A 355 6.05 14.23 23.69
CA TYR A 355 5.33 12.98 23.95
C TYR A 355 4.62 12.99 25.29
N THR A 356 5.29 13.42 26.37
CA THR A 356 4.67 13.54 27.68
C THR A 356 3.45 14.48 27.66
N ASN A 357 3.56 15.61 26.96
CA ASN A 357 2.44 16.54 26.82
C ASN A 357 1.29 15.95 25.98
N LEU A 358 1.61 15.20 24.92
CA LEU A 358 0.59 14.55 24.08
C LEU A 358 -0.18 13.50 24.89
N LEU A 359 0.55 12.70 25.68
CA LEU A 359 -0.01 11.70 26.57
C LEU A 359 -0.99 12.32 27.58
N ASP A 360 -0.61 13.41 28.24
CA ASP A 360 -1.49 14.17 29.13
C ASP A 360 -2.78 14.60 28.41
N LYS A 361 -2.66 15.20 27.22
CA LYS A 361 -3.83 15.66 26.47
C LYS A 361 -4.73 14.52 25.99
N PHE A 362 -4.17 13.39 25.56
CA PHE A 362 -4.99 12.25 25.16
C PHE A 362 -5.74 11.64 26.35
N THR A 363 -5.06 11.47 27.49
CA THR A 363 -5.65 10.84 28.67
C THR A 363 -6.73 11.70 29.34
N THR A 364 -6.60 13.03 29.27
CA THR A 364 -7.56 13.97 29.87
C THR A 364 -8.77 14.31 28.98
N ASN A 365 -8.77 13.93 27.70
CA ASN A 365 -9.84 14.27 26.75
C ASN A 365 -10.41 13.02 26.06
N PRO A 366 -11.21 12.16 26.72
CA PRO A 366 -11.73 10.92 26.14
C PRO A 366 -12.89 11.15 25.13
N THR A 367 -13.09 10.23 24.18
CA THR A 367 -14.13 10.31 23.11
C THR A 367 -15.47 9.66 23.49
N LYS A 368 -15.87 9.71 24.75
CA LYS A 368 -17.13 9.09 25.21
C LYS A 368 -18.30 10.07 25.14
N GLY A 369 -19.52 9.55 24.98
CA GLY A 369 -20.74 10.34 25.05
C GLY A 369 -21.17 11.02 23.74
N PHE A 370 -20.57 10.65 22.60
CA PHE A 370 -21.10 11.04 21.29
C PHE A 370 -22.28 10.13 20.89
N PRO A 371 -23.23 10.63 20.09
CA PRO A 371 -24.32 9.81 19.56
C PRO A 371 -23.79 8.60 18.77
N VAL A 372 -24.31 7.42 19.09
CA VAL A 372 -24.10 6.20 18.33
C VAL A 372 -24.87 6.24 17.00
N ALA A 373 -24.48 5.40 16.05
CA ALA A 373 -25.19 5.24 14.80
C ALA A 373 -26.64 4.80 15.04
N ALA A 374 -27.58 5.46 14.38
CA ALA A 374 -29.00 5.16 14.49
C ALA A 374 -29.45 3.99 13.57
N TRP A 375 -28.51 3.15 13.14
CA TRP A 375 -28.79 2.01 12.28
C TRP A 375 -29.31 0.80 13.06
N LYS A 376 -29.89 -0.16 12.34
CA LYS A 376 -29.96 -1.55 12.81
C LYS A 376 -28.78 -2.33 12.25
N PRO A 377 -28.25 -3.37 12.94
CA PRO A 377 -27.10 -4.15 12.47
C PRO A 377 -27.22 -4.64 11.01
N GLU A 378 -28.39 -5.09 10.57
CA GLU A 378 -28.66 -5.57 9.22
C GLU A 378 -28.68 -4.47 8.14
N SER A 379 -28.81 -3.20 8.55
CA SER A 379 -28.95 -2.02 7.69
C SER A 379 -27.79 -1.03 7.83
N LYS A 380 -26.72 -1.41 8.55
CA LYS A 380 -25.58 -0.53 8.85
C LYS A 380 -24.90 0.04 7.60
N CYS A 381 -25.04 -0.63 6.46
CA CYS A 381 -24.47 -0.19 5.19
C CYS A 381 -25.41 0.62 4.30
N ASP A 382 -26.67 0.79 4.70
CA ASP A 382 -27.66 1.60 3.98
C ASP A 382 -27.91 2.94 4.70
N TRP A 383 -27.44 3.07 5.94
CA TRP A 383 -27.65 4.24 6.79
C TRP A 383 -26.58 5.31 6.59
N THR A 384 -27.01 6.57 6.44
CA THR A 384 -26.12 7.74 6.37
C THR A 384 -26.44 8.70 7.52
N PRO A 385 -25.45 9.20 8.28
CA PRO A 385 -25.70 10.21 9.30
C PRO A 385 -26.14 11.53 8.66
N PRO A 386 -27.01 12.31 9.33
CA PRO A 386 -27.31 13.66 8.87
C PRO A 386 -26.08 14.56 8.96
N ILE A 387 -25.89 15.40 7.94
CA ILE A 387 -24.92 16.49 7.98
C ILE A 387 -25.51 17.60 8.86
N THR A 388 -24.89 17.83 10.02
CA THR A 388 -25.39 18.76 11.06
C THR A 388 -24.91 20.20 10.88
N THR A 389 -24.03 20.44 9.90
CA THR A 389 -23.49 21.77 9.61
C THR A 389 -23.87 22.20 8.19
N THR A 390 -24.10 23.49 8.00
CA THR A 390 -24.33 24.08 6.67
C THR A 390 -23.05 24.76 6.19
N VAL A 391 -22.88 24.83 4.87
CA VAL A 391 -21.73 25.53 4.25
C VAL A 391 -21.59 26.92 4.86
N ASP A 392 -20.37 27.26 5.30
CA ASP A 392 -20.10 28.56 5.89
C ASP A 392 -20.30 29.69 4.84
N PRO A 393 -20.97 30.81 5.17
CA PRO A 393 -21.22 31.89 4.21
C PRO A 393 -19.94 32.51 3.62
N SER A 394 -18.80 32.38 4.31
CA SER A 394 -17.49 32.81 3.81
C SER A 394 -16.99 31.94 2.66
N ASN A 395 -17.39 30.66 2.60
CA ASN A 395 -17.05 29.73 1.54
C ASN A 395 -18.00 29.95 0.35
N LYS A 396 -17.66 30.93 -0.52
CA LYS A 396 -18.44 31.26 -1.71
C LYS A 396 -18.48 30.13 -2.74
N ARG A 397 -17.41 29.35 -2.82
CA ARG A 397 -17.25 28.29 -3.82
C ARG A 397 -18.11 27.05 -3.53
N ALA A 398 -18.28 26.68 -2.26
CA ALA A 398 -19.10 25.54 -1.89
C ALA A 398 -20.60 25.86 -1.74
N GLN A 399 -21.03 27.12 -1.96
CA GLN A 399 -22.46 27.48 -1.95
C GLN A 399 -23.26 26.73 -3.03
N SER A 400 -22.61 26.32 -4.12
CA SER A 400 -23.19 25.48 -5.17
C SER A 400 -23.23 23.99 -4.81
N GLY A 401 -22.75 23.61 -3.62
CA GLY A 401 -22.63 22.23 -3.15
C GLY A 401 -21.19 21.71 -3.19
N TRP A 402 -20.96 20.63 -2.44
CA TRP A 402 -19.66 19.98 -2.32
C TRP A 402 -19.39 18.92 -3.39
N ILE A 403 -20.44 18.23 -3.85
CA ILE A 403 -20.36 17.23 -4.92
C ILE A 403 -20.97 17.86 -6.16
N LEU A 404 -20.12 18.32 -7.06
CA LEU A 404 -20.55 18.94 -8.31
C LEU A 404 -20.87 17.86 -9.37
N PRO A 405 -21.91 18.02 -10.20
CA PRO A 405 -22.28 17.01 -11.21
C PRO A 405 -21.20 16.77 -12.28
N THR A 406 -20.41 17.79 -12.60
CA THR A 406 -19.24 17.68 -13.51
C THR A 406 -18.04 18.39 -12.91
N CYS A 407 -16.87 18.14 -13.48
CA CYS A 407 -15.61 18.73 -13.02
C CYS A 407 -15.17 19.97 -13.80
N ASP A 408 -15.94 20.38 -14.81
CA ASP A 408 -15.51 21.38 -15.80
C ASP A 408 -15.25 22.76 -15.17
N SER A 409 -16.00 23.10 -14.12
CA SER A 409 -15.90 24.37 -13.40
C SER A 409 -14.86 24.36 -12.27
N VAL A 410 -14.23 23.22 -11.98
CA VAL A 410 -13.27 23.09 -10.87
C VAL A 410 -11.86 23.30 -11.39
N LYS A 411 -11.52 24.55 -11.74
CA LYS A 411 -10.23 24.89 -12.35
C LYS A 411 -9.68 26.19 -11.77
N ILE A 412 -8.36 26.33 -11.80
CA ILE A 412 -7.64 27.58 -11.49
C ILE A 412 -7.11 28.18 -12.79
N GLN A 413 -6.57 27.33 -13.66
CA GLN A 413 -6.16 27.68 -15.02
C GLN A 413 -6.94 26.86 -16.07
N PRO A 414 -7.04 27.31 -17.33
CA PRO A 414 -7.81 26.62 -18.37
C PRO A 414 -7.37 25.18 -18.64
N THR A 415 -6.09 24.88 -18.42
CA THR A 415 -5.46 23.56 -18.62
C THR A 415 -5.72 22.58 -17.47
N ASP A 416 -6.23 23.02 -16.32
CA ASP A 416 -6.53 22.12 -15.22
C ASP A 416 -7.64 21.13 -15.61
N THR A 417 -7.46 19.88 -15.19
CA THR A 417 -8.44 18.82 -15.38
C THR A 417 -8.46 17.86 -14.20
N TRP A 418 -9.63 17.30 -13.92
CA TRP A 418 -9.86 16.25 -12.94
C TRP A 418 -10.16 14.90 -13.60
N VAL A 419 -10.12 14.84 -14.93
CA VAL A 419 -10.47 13.66 -15.71
C VAL A 419 -9.26 13.23 -16.53
N THR A 420 -8.97 11.93 -16.47
CA THR A 420 -7.93 11.26 -17.26
C THR A 420 -8.36 9.82 -17.51
N LYS A 421 -7.70 9.11 -18.42
CA LYS A 421 -8.10 7.74 -18.76
C LYS A 421 -7.80 6.77 -17.61
N THR A 422 -8.68 5.77 -17.42
CA THR A 422 -8.45 4.61 -16.55
C THR A 422 -7.18 3.84 -16.95
N ARG A 423 -6.57 3.13 -16.00
CA ARG A 423 -5.44 2.20 -16.19
C ARG A 423 -5.84 0.74 -15.95
N GLU A 424 -7.10 0.46 -15.64
CA GLU A 424 -7.61 -0.90 -15.56
C GLU A 424 -7.40 -1.67 -16.88
N GLY A 425 -6.88 -2.90 -16.78
CA GLY A 425 -6.63 -3.75 -17.94
C GLY A 425 -5.47 -3.31 -18.85
N MET A 426 -4.73 -2.25 -18.50
CA MET A 426 -3.57 -1.81 -19.27
C MET A 426 -2.37 -2.74 -19.07
N VAL A 427 -1.53 -2.83 -20.11
CA VAL A 427 -0.24 -3.54 -20.05
C VAL A 427 0.65 -2.86 -19.02
N CYS A 428 1.38 -3.67 -18.29
CA CYS A 428 2.16 -3.22 -17.14
C CYS A 428 3.51 -3.95 -17.01
N ASN A 429 3.75 -4.96 -17.85
CA ASN A 429 5.05 -5.59 -17.97
C ASN A 429 5.47 -5.70 -19.44
N ASN A 430 6.77 -5.94 -19.65
CA ASN A 430 7.38 -6.03 -20.98
C ASN A 430 6.94 -7.27 -21.79
N GLN A 431 6.13 -8.15 -21.18
CA GLN A 431 5.61 -9.38 -21.78
C GLN A 431 4.16 -9.20 -22.28
N GLY A 432 3.60 -7.99 -22.23
CA GLY A 432 2.23 -7.71 -22.67
C GLY A 432 1.16 -8.10 -21.64
N GLY A 433 1.55 -8.50 -20.43
CA GLY A 433 0.65 -8.87 -19.36
C GLY A 433 0.00 -7.66 -18.69
N THR A 434 -1.27 -7.83 -18.30
CA THR A 434 -1.96 -6.89 -17.41
C THR A 434 -1.50 -7.11 -15.98
N CYS A 435 -1.44 -6.03 -15.19
CA CYS A 435 -1.11 -6.12 -13.76
C CYS A 435 -2.36 -6.24 -12.88
N ASP A 436 -3.39 -6.97 -13.33
CA ASP A 436 -4.53 -7.23 -12.47
C ASP A 436 -4.16 -8.17 -11.32
N VAL A 437 -4.83 -8.01 -10.18
CA VAL A 437 -4.56 -8.79 -8.97
C VAL A 437 -5.72 -9.74 -8.73
N SER A 438 -5.42 -11.04 -8.69
CA SER A 438 -6.42 -12.07 -8.39
C SER A 438 -6.81 -12.02 -6.92
N VAL A 439 -8.12 -12.02 -6.64
CA VAL A 439 -8.67 -12.05 -5.29
C VAL A 439 -9.22 -13.46 -5.03
N PRO A 440 -8.54 -14.29 -4.22
CA PRO A 440 -9.00 -15.63 -3.91
C PRO A 440 -10.30 -15.58 -3.10
N SER A 441 -10.97 -16.73 -2.98
CA SER A 441 -12.08 -16.84 -2.03
C SER A 441 -11.60 -16.54 -0.61
N PRO A 442 -12.37 -15.77 0.18
CA PRO A 442 -11.95 -15.38 1.51
C PRO A 442 -11.92 -16.63 2.43
N PRO A 443 -10.86 -16.80 3.23
CA PRO A 443 -10.89 -17.72 4.37
C PRO A 443 -12.05 -17.42 5.32
N SER A 444 -12.46 -18.41 6.12
CA SER A 444 -13.47 -18.18 7.18
C SER A 444 -12.98 -17.12 8.15
N GLY A 445 -13.85 -16.19 8.55
CA GLY A 445 -13.52 -15.10 9.48
C GLY A 445 -12.90 -13.87 8.84
N VAL A 446 -12.58 -13.88 7.53
CA VAL A 446 -12.10 -12.68 6.83
C VAL A 446 -13.27 -11.72 6.55
N PRO A 447 -13.14 -10.43 6.90
CA PRO A 447 -14.20 -9.43 6.72
C PRO A 447 -14.37 -9.06 5.25
N THR A 448 -15.32 -9.69 4.55
CA THR A 448 -15.71 -9.21 3.21
C THR A 448 -16.75 -8.13 3.31
N ASN A 449 -16.84 -7.28 2.28
CA ASN A 449 -17.89 -6.30 2.21
C ASN A 449 -19.28 -6.96 2.23
N LYS A 450 -19.44 -8.09 1.54
CA LYS A 450 -20.66 -8.89 1.59
C LYS A 450 -21.00 -9.38 2.99
N ALA A 451 -20.01 -9.79 3.79
CA ALA A 451 -20.24 -10.22 5.17
C ALA A 451 -20.62 -9.04 6.07
N ILE A 452 -19.98 -7.87 5.91
CA ILE A 452 -20.23 -6.67 6.71
C ILE A 452 -21.59 -6.04 6.37
N CYS A 453 -21.90 -5.95 5.08
CA CYS A 453 -23.04 -5.20 4.55
C CYS A 453 -24.22 -6.05 4.12
N ASN A 454 -24.13 -7.37 4.24
CA ASN A 454 -25.14 -8.32 3.77
C ASN A 454 -25.49 -8.17 2.27
N ARG A 455 -24.62 -7.54 1.47
CA ARG A 455 -24.78 -7.37 0.02
C ARG A 455 -23.43 -7.22 -0.67
N ALA A 456 -23.33 -7.70 -1.90
CA ALA A 456 -22.23 -7.31 -2.78
C ALA A 456 -22.49 -5.89 -3.28
N ASP A 457 -21.44 -5.09 -3.38
CA ASP A 457 -21.56 -3.71 -3.86
C ASP A 457 -21.62 -3.70 -5.39
N ASN A 458 -22.50 -2.86 -5.93
CA ASN A 458 -22.58 -2.62 -7.36
C ASN A 458 -21.32 -1.85 -7.81
N VAL A 459 -20.82 -2.17 -9.00
CA VAL A 459 -19.71 -1.43 -9.59
C VAL A 459 -20.24 -0.28 -10.45
N THR A 460 -19.70 0.91 -10.23
CA THR A 460 -19.95 2.07 -11.10
C THR A 460 -18.95 2.03 -12.23
N MET A 461 -19.43 1.88 -13.45
CA MET A 461 -18.62 1.46 -14.59
C MET A 461 -17.78 2.60 -15.15
N GLY A 462 -16.47 2.41 -15.21
CA GLY A 462 -15.58 3.28 -16.00
C GLY A 462 -15.50 2.81 -17.45
N GLY A 463 -15.14 3.73 -18.36
CA GLY A 463 -14.81 3.45 -19.76
C GLY A 463 -14.04 4.62 -20.38
N GLY A 464 -13.26 4.32 -21.42
CA GLY A 464 -12.33 5.24 -22.07
C GLY A 464 -12.92 5.91 -23.31
N THR A 465 -12.13 6.68 -24.04
CA THR A 465 -12.59 7.34 -25.28
C THR A 465 -12.84 6.33 -26.40
N CYS A 466 -13.86 6.55 -27.22
CA CYS A 466 -14.21 5.74 -28.38
C CYS A 466 -14.64 6.62 -29.55
N VAL A 467 -14.50 6.12 -30.78
CA VAL A 467 -14.96 6.74 -32.02
C VAL A 467 -16.06 5.91 -32.66
N THR A 468 -15.93 4.58 -32.58
CA THR A 468 -16.89 3.61 -33.12
C THR A 468 -17.42 2.70 -32.01
N LYS A 469 -18.55 2.04 -32.26
CA LYS A 469 -19.09 1.02 -31.35
C LYS A 469 -18.08 -0.12 -31.08
N GLY A 470 -17.22 -0.45 -32.04
CA GLY A 470 -16.24 -1.53 -31.92
C GLY A 470 -15.06 -1.21 -30.99
N ASP A 471 -14.83 0.06 -30.68
CA ASP A 471 -13.78 0.48 -29.75
C ASP A 471 -14.12 0.11 -28.30
N CYS A 472 -15.41 -0.12 -28.02
CA CYS A 472 -15.91 -0.70 -26.79
C CYS A 472 -16.17 -2.19 -27.03
N LYS A 473 -15.46 -3.07 -26.32
CA LYS A 473 -15.59 -4.53 -26.36
C LYS A 473 -16.99 -4.98 -25.90
N ASN A 474 -17.22 -6.30 -25.95
CA ASN A 474 -18.52 -7.01 -25.81
C ASN A 474 -19.44 -6.61 -24.64
N GLY A 475 -18.97 -5.80 -23.68
CA GLY A 475 -19.78 -5.22 -22.62
C GLY A 475 -19.78 -3.69 -22.62
N GLY A 476 -19.75 -2.99 -23.77
CA GLY A 476 -19.75 -1.54 -23.81
C GLY A 476 -20.42 -0.91 -25.04
N SER A 477 -20.82 0.35 -24.90
CA SER A 477 -21.42 1.17 -25.96
C SER A 477 -20.67 2.50 -26.06
N CYS A 478 -20.40 2.96 -27.29
CA CYS A 478 -19.78 4.27 -27.49
C CYS A 478 -20.84 5.37 -27.48
N ASN A 479 -20.83 6.24 -26.46
CA ASN A 479 -21.74 7.37 -26.31
C ASN A 479 -20.94 8.66 -26.15
N ASN A 480 -21.18 9.66 -27.00
CA ASN A 480 -20.50 10.96 -26.96
C ASN A 480 -18.96 10.86 -26.92
N GLY A 481 -18.40 9.91 -27.67
CA GLY A 481 -16.97 9.70 -27.71
C GLY A 481 -16.39 8.97 -26.48
N GLN A 482 -17.23 8.39 -25.63
CA GLN A 482 -16.84 7.62 -24.44
C GLN A 482 -17.49 6.24 -24.39
N CYS A 483 -16.71 5.22 -24.05
CA CYS A 483 -17.22 3.89 -23.76
C CYS A 483 -18.01 3.93 -22.46
N LYS A 484 -19.28 3.58 -22.57
CA LYS A 484 -20.17 3.30 -21.46
C LYS A 484 -20.30 1.79 -21.33
N CYS A 485 -19.73 1.21 -20.29
CA CYS A 485 -19.83 -0.23 -20.10
C CYS A 485 -21.24 -0.65 -19.69
N SER A 486 -21.63 -1.87 -20.05
CA SER A 486 -22.79 -2.58 -19.56
C SER A 486 -22.48 -3.18 -18.21
N LEU A 487 -23.52 -3.38 -17.39
CA LEU A 487 -23.41 -3.98 -16.05
C LEU A 487 -22.38 -5.11 -16.08
N CYS A 488 -21.37 -4.99 -15.21
CA CYS A 488 -20.32 -5.97 -14.94
C CYS A 488 -19.10 -5.99 -15.89
N TYR A 489 -18.89 -4.91 -16.61
CA TYR A 489 -17.66 -4.67 -17.36
C TYR A 489 -17.01 -3.34 -16.96
N SER A 490 -15.68 -3.29 -17.02
CA SER A 490 -14.84 -2.15 -16.66
C SER A 490 -13.64 -2.02 -17.61
N GLY A 491 -12.78 -1.05 -17.34
CA GLY A 491 -11.62 -0.73 -18.17
C GLY A 491 -11.95 0.13 -19.39
N PRO A 492 -10.91 0.64 -20.09
CA PRO A 492 -11.05 1.70 -21.08
C PRO A 492 -11.88 1.32 -22.30
N ASN A 493 -12.01 0.03 -22.61
CA ASN A 493 -12.84 -0.48 -23.69
C ASN A 493 -13.93 -1.42 -23.19
N CYS A 494 -14.28 -1.41 -21.90
CA CYS A 494 -15.25 -2.36 -21.34
C CYS A 494 -14.87 -3.84 -21.54
N GLY A 495 -13.57 -4.13 -21.66
CA GLY A 495 -13.04 -5.46 -21.86
C GLY A 495 -12.77 -6.25 -20.59
N VAL A 496 -12.77 -5.58 -19.43
CA VAL A 496 -12.47 -6.22 -18.14
C VAL A 496 -13.77 -6.69 -17.51
N SER A 497 -13.99 -8.00 -17.50
CA SER A 497 -15.12 -8.60 -16.80
C SER A 497 -14.94 -8.44 -15.29
N ILE A 498 -15.97 -7.91 -14.65
CA ILE A 498 -16.05 -7.80 -13.20
C ILE A 498 -16.75 -9.06 -12.70
N ALA A 499 -16.06 -9.83 -11.86
CA ALA A 499 -16.51 -11.14 -11.43
C ALA A 499 -17.82 -11.06 -10.63
N SER A 500 -18.93 -11.32 -11.32
CA SER A 500 -20.27 -11.65 -10.81
C SER A 500 -21.32 -11.76 -11.93
N CYS A 501 -20.93 -11.54 -13.20
CA CYS A 501 -21.89 -11.55 -14.31
C CYS A 501 -21.42 -12.37 -15.49
N SER A 502 -21.64 -13.67 -15.38
CA SER A 502 -22.16 -14.51 -16.47
C SER A 502 -22.43 -15.90 -15.90
N GLY A 503 -23.58 -16.46 -16.26
CA GLY A 503 -23.82 -17.88 -16.07
C GLY A 503 -22.82 -18.71 -16.88
N SER A 504 -22.39 -19.83 -16.28
CA SER A 504 -22.02 -21.15 -16.85
C SER A 504 -21.14 -21.20 -18.11
N ASN A 505 -20.10 -22.03 -18.29
CA ASN A 505 -19.41 -23.14 -17.61
C ASN A 505 -18.01 -23.22 -18.30
N ASN A 506 -16.95 -23.93 -17.88
CA ASN A 506 -16.76 -25.38 -17.79
C ASN A 506 -15.30 -25.62 -17.38
N VAL A 507 -15.01 -26.55 -16.46
CA VAL A 507 -13.77 -27.37 -16.47
C VAL A 507 -14.10 -28.74 -15.87
N SER A 508 -13.74 -29.80 -16.60
CA SER A 508 -13.84 -31.22 -16.23
C SER A 508 -12.59 -31.70 -15.49
N VAL A 509 -12.70 -32.70 -14.59
CA VAL A 509 -11.86 -33.94 -14.47
C VAL A 509 -12.29 -34.82 -13.25
N VAL A 510 -12.71 -36.06 -13.56
CA VAL A 510 -12.57 -37.41 -12.93
C VAL A 510 -12.22 -37.55 -11.42
N LEU A 511 -13.17 -37.96 -10.53
CA LEU A 511 -13.46 -39.28 -9.85
C LEU A 511 -12.36 -39.83 -8.89
N PHE A 512 -12.60 -40.10 -7.58
CA PHE A 512 -13.48 -41.15 -6.96
C PHE A 512 -14.08 -40.79 -5.57
N LYS A 513 -15.09 -41.60 -5.13
CA LYS A 513 -16.27 -41.32 -4.25
C LYS A 513 -16.06 -41.30 -2.72
N PRO A 514 -16.91 -40.56 -1.96
CA PRO A 514 -17.96 -41.20 -1.13
C PRO A 514 -19.32 -40.44 -1.00
N VAL A 515 -20.32 -41.20 -0.52
CA VAL A 515 -21.76 -40.95 -0.23
C VAL A 515 -22.59 -40.27 -1.32
N THR A 516 -23.40 -41.06 -2.03
CA THR A 516 -24.01 -40.67 -3.31
C THR A 516 -25.51 -40.39 -3.27
N MET A 517 -26.24 -40.53 -2.15
CA MET A 517 -27.72 -40.54 -2.16
C MET A 517 -28.39 -39.56 -1.18
N TYR A 518 -29.51 -38.99 -1.64
CA TYR A 518 -30.48 -38.22 -0.88
C TYR A 518 -31.64 -39.13 -0.45
N GLN A 519 -32.02 -39.05 0.83
CA GLN A 519 -33.21 -39.69 1.37
C GLN A 519 -34.22 -38.61 1.75
N SER A 520 -35.46 -38.74 1.27
CA SER A 520 -36.53 -37.80 1.60
C SER A 520 -36.83 -37.80 3.09
N LYS A 521 -37.08 -36.61 3.65
CA LYS A 521 -37.52 -36.43 5.03
C LYS A 521 -39.01 -36.73 5.24
N TRP A 522 -39.76 -36.85 4.15
CA TRP A 522 -41.22 -36.90 4.16
C TRP A 522 -41.78 -38.20 3.56
N ASP A 523 -40.98 -38.94 2.77
CA ASP A 523 -41.25 -40.32 2.34
C ASP A 523 -39.97 -41.16 2.49
N SER A 524 -39.92 -42.02 3.51
CA SER A 524 -38.74 -42.85 3.81
C SER A 524 -38.39 -43.86 2.72
N GLN A 525 -39.30 -44.10 1.75
CA GLN A 525 -39.07 -44.97 0.60
C GLN A 525 -38.62 -44.21 -0.66
N LEU A 526 -38.49 -42.88 -0.59
CA LEU A 526 -37.99 -42.06 -1.68
C LEU A 526 -36.49 -41.75 -1.48
N GLU A 527 -35.65 -42.50 -2.19
CA GLU A 527 -34.19 -42.40 -2.15
C GLU A 527 -33.61 -42.29 -3.58
N PHE A 528 -32.71 -41.35 -3.83
CA PHE A 528 -32.05 -41.20 -5.13
C PHE A 528 -30.71 -40.48 -5.04
N ALA A 529 -29.83 -40.70 -6.03
CA ALA A 529 -28.50 -40.11 -6.02
C ALA A 529 -28.53 -38.55 -6.05
N PHE A 530 -27.56 -37.86 -5.43
CA PHE A 530 -27.44 -36.39 -5.54
C PHE A 530 -27.14 -35.90 -6.97
N ASP A 531 -26.80 -36.84 -7.86
CA ASP A 531 -26.69 -36.67 -9.31
C ASP A 531 -27.34 -37.88 -10.02
N PRO A 532 -28.68 -37.97 -10.02
CA PRO A 532 -29.39 -39.14 -10.54
C PRO A 532 -29.41 -39.20 -12.07
N PHE A 533 -28.90 -38.17 -12.76
CA PHE A 533 -28.89 -38.18 -14.22
C PHE A 533 -27.63 -37.72 -14.92
N LYS A 534 -26.47 -37.82 -14.26
CA LYS A 534 -25.14 -37.76 -14.90
C LYS A 534 -25.05 -38.52 -16.23
N GLU A 535 -25.69 -39.67 -16.31
CA GLU A 535 -25.79 -40.52 -17.51
C GLU A 535 -26.62 -39.90 -18.65
N TYR A 536 -27.62 -39.07 -18.34
CA TYR A 536 -28.65 -38.64 -19.28
C TYR A 536 -28.45 -37.24 -19.88
N TYR A 537 -27.54 -36.42 -19.33
CA TYR A 537 -27.22 -35.09 -19.88
C TYR A 537 -25.76 -34.90 -20.29
N LYS A 538 -24.97 -35.98 -20.35
CA LYS A 538 -23.58 -35.89 -20.82
C LYS A 538 -23.45 -35.28 -22.23
N ASP A 539 -24.52 -35.28 -23.03
CA ASP A 539 -24.51 -34.86 -24.44
C ASP A 539 -25.64 -33.87 -24.86
N HIS A 540 -26.34 -33.16 -23.97
CA HIS A 540 -27.48 -32.30 -24.39
C HIS A 540 -27.47 -30.86 -23.83
N PRO A 541 -27.56 -29.81 -24.69
CA PRO A 541 -27.28 -28.42 -24.29
C PRO A 541 -28.45 -27.64 -23.68
N THR A 542 -29.67 -28.18 -23.64
CA THR A 542 -30.86 -27.44 -23.17
C THR A 542 -31.85 -28.35 -22.44
N LEU A 543 -31.60 -28.60 -21.15
CA LEU A 543 -32.63 -29.12 -20.26
C LEU A 543 -33.14 -27.98 -19.35
N ALA A 544 -34.38 -27.56 -19.59
CA ALA A 544 -35.14 -26.81 -18.60
C ALA A 544 -35.50 -27.79 -17.46
N TRP A 545 -35.22 -27.41 -16.21
CA TRP A 545 -35.53 -28.14 -14.95
C TRP A 545 -34.52 -29.22 -14.53
N PRO A 546 -33.33 -28.84 -14.03
CA PRO A 546 -32.30 -29.78 -13.56
C PRO A 546 -32.60 -30.44 -12.20
N GLU A 547 -33.68 -30.06 -11.52
CA GLU A 547 -34.00 -30.59 -10.18
C GLU A 547 -35.10 -31.66 -10.14
N PHE A 548 -35.61 -32.09 -11.30
CA PHE A 548 -36.76 -32.99 -11.35
C PHE A 548 -36.34 -34.47 -11.42
N PRO A 549 -36.82 -35.38 -10.54
CA PRO A 549 -36.43 -36.79 -10.51
C PRO A 549 -37.06 -37.68 -11.62
N TYR A 550 -38.03 -37.16 -12.40
CA TYR A 550 -38.71 -37.93 -13.46
C TYR A 550 -38.55 -37.31 -14.86
N LYS A 551 -38.52 -38.15 -15.89
CA LYS A 551 -38.32 -37.72 -17.28
C LYS A 551 -39.48 -36.83 -17.74
N HIS A 552 -39.19 -35.77 -18.50
CA HIS A 552 -40.20 -34.87 -19.11
C HIS A 552 -41.33 -35.62 -19.83
N ARG A 553 -41.02 -36.76 -20.44
CA ARG A 553 -42.00 -37.63 -21.10
C ARG A 553 -43.09 -38.16 -20.14
N VAL A 554 -42.72 -38.47 -18.90
CA VAL A 554 -43.63 -39.02 -17.88
C VAL A 554 -44.51 -37.91 -17.30
N LEU A 555 -43.94 -36.72 -17.08
CA LEU A 555 -44.66 -35.51 -16.68
C LEU A 555 -45.72 -35.12 -17.72
N ASN A 556 -45.34 -35.11 -19.00
CA ASN A 556 -46.24 -34.80 -20.11
C ASN A 556 -47.38 -35.84 -20.26
N LEU A 557 -47.15 -37.10 -19.87
CA LEU A 557 -48.18 -38.15 -19.85
C LEU A 557 -49.22 -37.95 -18.75
N VAL A 558 -48.83 -37.37 -17.60
CA VAL A 558 -49.79 -37.00 -16.55
C VAL A 558 -50.59 -35.78 -16.96
N LEU A 559 -49.91 -34.75 -17.49
CA LEU A 559 -50.55 -33.52 -17.97
C LEU A 559 -51.58 -33.78 -19.08
N SER A 560 -51.31 -34.72 -20.00
CA SER A 560 -52.26 -35.05 -21.08
C SER A 560 -53.48 -35.83 -20.59
N ARG A 561 -53.40 -36.50 -19.44
CA ARG A 561 -54.49 -37.30 -18.86
C ARG A 561 -55.25 -36.57 -17.74
N VAL A 562 -54.69 -35.48 -17.21
CA VAL A 562 -55.32 -34.57 -16.24
C VAL A 562 -55.21 -33.13 -16.78
N PRO A 563 -56.03 -32.76 -17.77
CA PRO A 563 -55.82 -31.57 -18.61
C PRO A 563 -55.92 -30.22 -17.87
N ASN A 564 -56.45 -30.20 -16.64
CA ASN A 564 -56.55 -29.00 -15.81
C ASN A 564 -55.43 -28.87 -14.76
N SER A 565 -54.52 -29.86 -14.67
CA SER A 565 -53.42 -29.83 -13.69
C SER A 565 -52.26 -28.95 -14.18
N THR A 566 -51.65 -28.21 -13.25
CA THR A 566 -50.41 -27.47 -13.56
C THR A 566 -49.22 -28.43 -13.63
N CYS A 567 -48.14 -27.97 -14.26
CA CYS A 567 -46.88 -28.71 -14.31
C CYS A 567 -46.35 -29.06 -12.91
N LEU A 568 -46.53 -28.17 -11.92
CA LEU A 568 -46.12 -28.36 -10.53
C LEU A 568 -47.03 -29.36 -9.78
N GLN A 569 -48.31 -29.37 -10.10
CA GLN A 569 -49.25 -30.34 -9.54
C GLN A 569 -49.02 -31.74 -10.12
N ALA A 570 -48.85 -31.86 -11.44
CA ALA A 570 -48.48 -33.13 -12.08
C ALA A 570 -47.15 -33.68 -11.57
N ALA A 571 -46.22 -32.77 -11.29
CA ALA A 571 -44.95 -33.05 -10.67
C ALA A 571 -45.07 -33.60 -9.24
N GLY A 572 -45.84 -32.93 -8.38
CA GLY A 572 -46.11 -33.40 -7.02
C GLY A 572 -46.88 -34.72 -7.00
N ALA A 573 -47.81 -34.91 -7.93
CA ALA A 573 -48.55 -36.15 -8.06
C ALA A 573 -47.64 -37.32 -8.47
N LEU A 574 -46.66 -37.08 -9.34
CA LEU A 574 -45.60 -38.06 -9.66
C LEU A 574 -44.66 -38.31 -8.49
N LEU A 575 -44.38 -37.31 -7.66
CA LEU A 575 -43.58 -37.48 -6.45
C LEU A 575 -44.29 -38.38 -5.43
N ILE A 576 -45.60 -38.17 -5.24
CA ILE A 576 -46.45 -39.00 -4.36
C ILE A 576 -46.67 -40.40 -4.98
N GLY A 577 -46.88 -40.47 -6.30
CA GLY A 577 -47.05 -41.71 -7.06
C GLY A 577 -45.74 -42.46 -7.36
N ARG A 578 -44.60 -41.93 -6.91
CA ARG A 578 -43.25 -42.48 -7.11
C ARG A 578 -42.88 -42.74 -8.57
N GLY A 579 -43.27 -41.83 -9.45
CA GLY A 579 -42.99 -41.88 -10.89
C GLY A 579 -43.92 -42.78 -11.69
N ASP A 580 -44.85 -43.48 -11.05
CA ASP A 580 -45.91 -44.23 -11.73
C ASP A 580 -47.02 -43.27 -12.17
N VAL A 581 -47.25 -43.20 -13.48
CA VAL A 581 -48.24 -42.30 -14.10
C VAL A 581 -49.66 -42.59 -13.62
N ASN A 582 -50.03 -43.86 -13.45
CA ASN A 582 -51.39 -44.23 -13.06
C ASN A 582 -51.63 -43.93 -11.57
N LYS A 583 -50.62 -44.16 -10.72
CA LYS A 583 -50.69 -43.75 -9.30
C LYS A 583 -50.75 -42.23 -9.17
N ALA A 584 -49.96 -41.49 -9.95
CA ALA A 584 -49.98 -40.04 -9.99
C ALA A 584 -51.36 -39.48 -10.41
N ILE A 585 -52.00 -40.09 -11.42
CA ILE A 585 -53.37 -39.71 -11.81
C ILE A 585 -54.36 -40.01 -10.68
N GLY A 586 -54.22 -41.15 -10.00
CA GLY A 586 -55.02 -41.49 -8.83
C GLY A 586 -54.91 -40.47 -7.69
N THR A 587 -53.73 -39.86 -7.50
CA THR A 587 -53.51 -38.80 -6.50
C THR A 587 -54.47 -37.62 -6.67
N PHE A 588 -54.80 -37.24 -7.91
CA PHE A 588 -55.73 -36.14 -8.19
C PHE A 588 -57.20 -36.46 -7.83
N GLN A 589 -57.54 -37.74 -7.68
CA GLN A 589 -58.87 -38.17 -7.24
C GLN A 589 -58.98 -38.24 -5.71
N VAL A 590 -57.85 -38.30 -5.00
CA VAL A 590 -57.78 -38.44 -3.54
C VAL A 590 -57.65 -37.08 -2.83
N PHE A 591 -56.98 -36.11 -3.45
CA PHE A 591 -56.81 -34.77 -2.88
C PHE A 591 -57.95 -33.84 -3.31
N ALA A 592 -58.66 -33.27 -2.33
CA ALA A 592 -59.75 -32.33 -2.56
C ALA A 592 -59.27 -30.98 -3.11
N ASP A 593 -58.06 -30.55 -2.72
CA ASP A 593 -57.37 -29.38 -3.25
C ASP A 593 -56.00 -29.79 -3.81
N TRP A 594 -55.75 -29.44 -5.07
CA TRP A 594 -54.51 -29.78 -5.77
C TRP A 594 -53.34 -28.87 -5.39
N VAL A 595 -53.59 -27.77 -4.67
CA VAL A 595 -52.53 -26.91 -4.08
C VAL A 595 -51.67 -27.70 -3.08
N ASP A 596 -52.23 -28.66 -2.37
CA ASP A 596 -51.49 -29.49 -1.41
C ASP A 596 -50.46 -30.41 -2.10
N ILE A 597 -50.79 -30.87 -3.31
CA ILE A 597 -49.88 -31.67 -4.15
C ILE A 597 -48.67 -30.83 -4.56
N GLU A 598 -48.89 -29.57 -4.94
CA GLU A 598 -47.85 -28.62 -5.29
C GLU A 598 -46.99 -28.21 -4.09
N LYS A 599 -47.62 -28.00 -2.93
CA LYS A 599 -46.90 -27.71 -1.68
C LYS A 599 -45.97 -28.85 -1.29
N ARG A 600 -46.44 -30.10 -1.36
CA ARG A 600 -45.62 -31.29 -1.10
C ARG A 600 -44.41 -31.38 -2.04
N PHE A 601 -44.59 -31.00 -3.30
CA PHE A 601 -43.50 -30.94 -4.27
C PHE A 601 -42.44 -29.89 -3.91
N ASN A 602 -42.87 -28.67 -3.57
CA ASN A 602 -41.95 -27.59 -3.23
C ASN A 602 -41.16 -27.85 -1.95
N ASP A 603 -41.82 -28.42 -0.93
CA ASP A 603 -41.19 -28.78 0.36
C ASP A 603 -40.07 -29.84 0.16
N GLU A 604 -40.32 -30.86 -0.66
CA GLU A 604 -39.33 -31.90 -0.99
C GLU A 604 -38.16 -31.34 -1.82
N ARG A 605 -38.46 -30.47 -2.78
CA ARG A 605 -37.45 -29.80 -3.62
C ARG A 605 -36.50 -28.93 -2.78
N GLN A 606 -37.03 -28.24 -1.77
CA GLN A 606 -36.22 -27.43 -0.86
C GLN A 606 -35.33 -28.31 0.03
N ALA A 607 -35.87 -29.41 0.57
CA ALA A 607 -35.11 -30.36 1.37
C ALA A 607 -33.94 -30.99 0.60
N PHE A 608 -34.18 -31.39 -0.65
CA PHE A 608 -33.13 -31.91 -1.55
C PHE A 608 -32.01 -30.89 -1.80
N ARG A 609 -32.36 -29.63 -2.08
CA ARG A 609 -31.38 -28.55 -2.32
C ARG A 609 -30.47 -28.31 -1.12
N LEU A 610 -31.03 -28.33 0.09
CA LEU A 610 -30.27 -28.14 1.32
C LEU A 610 -29.31 -29.31 1.59
N ALA A 611 -29.77 -30.53 1.42
CA ALA A 611 -28.94 -31.72 1.61
C ALA A 611 -27.80 -31.79 0.58
N LYS A 612 -28.07 -31.44 -0.69
CA LYS A 612 -27.06 -31.37 -1.75
C LYS A 612 -25.99 -30.32 -1.45
N LYS A 613 -26.40 -29.16 -0.93
CA LYS A 613 -25.48 -28.09 -0.52
C LYS A 613 -24.55 -28.53 0.62
N ALA A 614 -25.08 -29.24 1.62
CA ALA A 614 -24.27 -29.76 2.73
C ALA A 614 -23.22 -30.78 2.25
N TYR A 615 -23.62 -31.71 1.37
CA TYR A 615 -22.71 -32.69 0.77
C TYR A 615 -21.54 -32.03 0.00
N ILE A 616 -21.83 -30.97 -0.78
CA ILE A 616 -20.82 -30.22 -1.53
C ILE A 616 -19.83 -29.51 -0.57
N ILE A 617 -20.32 -28.95 0.54
CA ILE A 617 -19.48 -28.25 1.52
C ILE A 617 -18.52 -29.22 2.19
N GLU A 618 -19.02 -30.36 2.67
CA GLU A 618 -18.22 -31.36 3.40
C GLU A 618 -17.14 -31.99 2.50
N SER A 619 -17.51 -32.39 1.29
CA SER A 619 -16.56 -32.94 0.30
C SER A 619 -15.48 -31.92 -0.10
N THR A 620 -15.84 -30.64 -0.26
CA THR A 620 -14.89 -29.57 -0.59
C THR A 620 -13.91 -29.30 0.55
N GLN A 621 -14.36 -29.38 1.80
CA GLN A 621 -13.52 -29.14 2.98
C GLN A 621 -12.43 -30.21 3.14
N ARG A 622 -12.76 -31.48 2.85
CA ARG A 622 -11.83 -32.61 2.96
C ARG A 622 -10.67 -32.51 1.96
N VAL A 623 -10.99 -32.22 0.70
CA VAL A 623 -9.99 -32.03 -0.38
C VAL A 623 -9.06 -30.86 -0.08
N ARG A 624 -9.59 -29.77 0.50
CA ARG A 624 -8.77 -28.61 0.90
C ARG A 624 -7.75 -28.95 1.98
N GLN A 625 -8.09 -29.81 2.94
CA GLN A 625 -7.15 -30.21 3.98
C GLN A 625 -5.96 -31.00 3.41
N GLU A 626 -6.21 -31.90 2.47
CA GLU A 626 -5.15 -32.69 1.82
C GLU A 626 -4.25 -31.83 0.91
N LEU A 627 -4.83 -30.92 0.14
CA LEU A 627 -4.07 -30.01 -0.74
C LEU A 627 -3.16 -29.06 0.05
N ASN A 628 -3.64 -28.57 1.20
CA ASN A 628 -2.87 -27.70 2.09
C ASN A 628 -1.69 -28.44 2.75
N ALA A 629 -1.83 -29.73 3.05
CA ALA A 629 -0.75 -30.55 3.58
C ALA A 629 0.35 -30.79 2.52
N PHE A 630 -0.03 -30.90 1.24
CA PHE A 630 0.91 -31.06 0.13
C PHE A 630 1.73 -29.78 -0.13
N LYS A 631 1.07 -28.61 -0.25
CA LYS A 631 1.76 -27.33 -0.49
C LYS A 631 2.81 -26.98 0.57
N LYS A 632 2.51 -27.22 1.84
CA LYS A 632 3.46 -26.97 2.94
C LYS A 632 4.75 -27.78 2.83
N ARG A 633 4.71 -28.97 2.23
CA ARG A 633 5.91 -29.80 2.05
C ARG A 633 6.80 -29.28 0.92
N ASP A 634 6.22 -28.80 -0.17
CA ASP A 634 6.98 -28.25 -1.31
C ASP A 634 7.62 -26.90 -1.00
N GLU A 635 6.92 -26.03 -0.27
CA GLU A 635 7.45 -24.72 0.15
C GLU A 635 8.69 -24.87 1.05
N LEU A 636 8.63 -25.81 2.00
CA LEU A 636 9.75 -26.11 2.89
C LEU A 636 10.97 -26.67 2.12
N ALA A 637 10.74 -27.48 1.08
CA ALA A 637 11.82 -28.02 0.26
C ALA A 637 12.53 -26.95 -0.57
N ALA A 638 11.79 -25.96 -1.09
CA ALA A 638 12.36 -24.86 -1.87
C ALA A 638 13.22 -23.90 -1.02
N GLU A 639 12.79 -23.61 0.21
CA GLU A 639 13.51 -22.73 1.12
C GLU A 639 14.83 -23.35 1.59
N VAL A 640 14.82 -24.65 1.89
CA VAL A 640 16.04 -25.42 2.22
C VAL A 640 17.05 -25.38 1.07
N ALA A 641 16.59 -25.48 -0.18
CA ALA A 641 17.46 -25.42 -1.36
C ALA A 641 18.12 -24.04 -1.52
N LYS A 642 17.37 -22.94 -1.34
CA LYS A 642 17.89 -21.56 -1.47
C LYS A 642 18.94 -21.25 -0.40
N ASN A 643 18.70 -21.68 0.85
CA ASN A 643 19.65 -21.48 1.93
C ASN A 643 20.94 -22.28 1.72
N ALA A 644 20.80 -23.53 1.22
CA ALA A 644 21.95 -24.35 0.84
C ALA A 644 22.81 -23.69 -0.26
N THR A 645 22.19 -23.09 -1.28
CA THR A 645 22.93 -22.37 -2.34
C THR A 645 23.69 -21.15 -1.81
N TYR A 646 23.05 -20.33 -0.97
CA TYR A 646 23.70 -19.15 -0.38
C TYR A 646 24.91 -19.54 0.49
N LEU A 647 24.72 -20.49 1.41
CA LEU A 647 25.80 -20.99 2.27
C LEU A 647 26.94 -21.65 1.46
N SER A 648 26.61 -22.30 0.34
CA SER A 648 27.61 -22.90 -0.55
C SER A 648 28.48 -21.86 -1.27
N SER A 649 27.98 -20.64 -1.47
CA SER A 649 28.69 -19.55 -2.14
C SER A 649 29.70 -18.84 -1.24
N ILE A 650 29.65 -19.02 0.08
CA ILE A 650 30.58 -18.40 1.02
C ILE A 650 31.78 -19.34 1.21
N LYS A 651 32.98 -18.85 0.90
CA LYS A 651 34.23 -19.59 1.10
C LYS A 651 35.32 -18.69 1.68
N ALA A 652 36.30 -19.33 2.31
CA ALA A 652 37.57 -18.72 2.66
C ALA A 652 38.63 -19.16 1.65
N ILE A 653 39.24 -18.21 0.94
CA ILE A 653 40.37 -18.45 0.04
C ILE A 653 41.63 -18.00 0.77
N ARG A 654 42.64 -18.87 0.87
CA ARG A 654 43.97 -18.50 1.37
C ARG A 654 44.94 -18.41 0.21
N TYR A 655 45.63 -17.30 0.11
CA TYR A 655 46.62 -17.05 -0.94
C TYR A 655 48.01 -17.49 -0.45
N SER A 656 48.89 -17.85 -1.39
CA SER A 656 50.25 -18.32 -1.09
C SER A 656 51.13 -17.26 -0.40
N ASN A 657 50.78 -15.97 -0.55
CA ASN A 657 51.45 -14.85 0.11
C ASN A 657 51.01 -14.66 1.59
N GLY A 658 50.07 -15.48 2.07
CA GLY A 658 49.52 -15.44 3.44
C GLY A 658 48.24 -14.61 3.58
N ASP A 659 47.77 -13.95 2.52
CA ASP A 659 46.51 -13.21 2.52
C ASP A 659 45.32 -14.18 2.55
N LYS A 660 44.18 -13.66 3.00
CA LYS A 660 42.96 -14.44 3.18
C LYS A 660 41.77 -13.64 2.66
N TYR A 661 40.97 -14.22 1.78
CA TYR A 661 39.66 -13.71 1.43
C TYR A 661 38.58 -14.52 2.13
N GLU A 662 37.56 -13.85 2.67
CA GLU A 662 36.34 -14.48 3.17
C GLU A 662 35.11 -13.79 2.61
N GLY A 663 34.26 -14.54 1.93
CA GLY A 663 33.04 -14.00 1.36
C GLY A 663 32.50 -14.86 0.24
N GLN A 664 31.63 -14.25 -0.55
CA GLN A 664 31.01 -14.89 -1.69
C GLN A 664 32.05 -15.15 -2.79
N VAL A 665 31.96 -16.31 -3.42
CA VAL A 665 32.85 -16.73 -4.50
C VAL A 665 32.07 -17.35 -5.65
N VAL A 666 32.65 -17.25 -6.84
CA VAL A 666 32.20 -17.98 -8.03
C VAL A 666 33.34 -18.87 -8.53
N GLN A 667 33.02 -20.06 -9.02
CA GLN A 667 33.99 -20.92 -9.69
C GLN A 667 34.11 -20.50 -11.16
N ARG A 668 35.32 -20.16 -11.59
CA ARG A 668 35.64 -19.85 -12.98
C ARG A 668 36.94 -20.58 -13.33
N ASP A 669 36.94 -21.34 -14.42
CA ASP A 669 38.11 -22.10 -14.88
C ASP A 669 38.75 -22.98 -13.78
N ASN A 670 37.90 -23.65 -12.97
CA ASN A 670 38.29 -24.44 -11.80
C ASN A 670 39.00 -23.69 -10.67
N VAL A 671 38.95 -22.36 -10.68
CA VAL A 671 39.46 -21.49 -9.62
C VAL A 671 38.29 -20.76 -8.95
N MET A 672 38.28 -20.77 -7.62
CA MET A 672 37.33 -19.96 -6.86
C MET A 672 37.83 -18.53 -6.80
N ILE A 673 37.03 -17.58 -7.28
CA ILE A 673 37.37 -16.16 -7.26
C ILE A 673 36.32 -15.38 -6.46
N PRO A 674 36.73 -14.31 -5.74
CA PRO A 674 35.80 -13.39 -5.08
C PRO A 674 34.75 -12.84 -6.04
N ASP A 675 33.47 -12.98 -5.70
CA ASP A 675 32.37 -12.45 -6.50
C ASP A 675 31.15 -12.25 -5.59
N GLY A 676 30.69 -11.00 -5.45
CA GLY A 676 29.72 -10.60 -4.43
C GLY A 676 30.38 -9.91 -3.24
N LYS A 677 29.86 -10.10 -2.02
CA LYS A 677 30.39 -9.44 -0.81
C LYS A 677 31.50 -10.27 -0.15
N GLY A 678 32.58 -9.61 0.24
CA GLY A 678 33.62 -10.26 1.03
C GLY A 678 34.70 -9.32 1.55
N THR A 679 35.55 -9.88 2.40
CA THR A 679 36.65 -9.20 3.07
C THR A 679 37.96 -9.81 2.64
N LEU A 680 38.89 -8.99 2.19
CA LEU A 680 40.30 -9.35 2.01
C LEU A 680 41.06 -8.94 3.26
N PHE A 681 41.71 -9.91 3.87
CA PHE A 681 42.67 -9.74 4.94
C PHE A 681 44.08 -9.93 4.38
N VAL A 682 44.99 -9.02 4.74
CA VAL A 682 46.40 -9.08 4.36
C VAL A 682 47.23 -9.52 5.56
N ARG A 683 48.27 -10.32 5.31
CA ARG A 683 49.18 -10.78 6.35
C ARG A 683 49.95 -9.59 6.97
N ASP A 684 49.94 -9.51 8.29
CA ASP A 684 50.79 -8.58 9.04
C ASP A 684 52.25 -9.05 8.98
N LYS A 685 53.08 -8.29 8.26
CA LYS A 685 54.51 -8.58 8.08
C LYS A 685 55.36 -8.14 9.27
N THR A 686 54.80 -7.34 10.18
CA THR A 686 55.51 -6.87 11.40
C THR A 686 55.60 -7.97 12.46
N LYS A 687 54.75 -8.99 12.35
CA LYS A 687 54.79 -10.19 13.19
C LYS A 687 55.60 -11.30 12.49
N PRO A 688 56.46 -12.03 13.21
CA PRO A 688 57.19 -13.16 12.64
C PRO A 688 56.21 -14.20 12.05
N PRO A 689 56.62 -14.96 11.02
CA PRO A 689 55.81 -16.06 10.50
C PRO A 689 55.58 -17.10 11.60
N ASP A 690 54.34 -17.20 12.09
CA ASP A 690 53.92 -18.26 13.01
C ASP A 690 53.12 -19.32 12.23
N PRO A 691 53.56 -20.59 12.20
CA PRO A 691 52.84 -21.66 11.52
C PRO A 691 51.49 -22.03 12.17
N PHE A 692 51.22 -21.60 13.40
CA PHE A 692 49.99 -21.83 14.14
C PHE A 692 49.09 -20.58 14.23
N GLN A 693 49.62 -19.37 14.01
CA GLN A 693 48.84 -18.13 14.12
C GLN A 693 49.17 -17.12 13.00
N ILE A 694 48.33 -17.06 11.96
CA ILE A 694 48.47 -16.06 10.89
C ILE A 694 47.79 -14.76 11.35
N HIS A 695 48.59 -13.77 11.72
CA HIS A 695 48.10 -12.41 11.98
C HIS A 695 47.72 -11.75 10.66
N THR A 696 46.44 -11.43 10.49
CA THR A 696 45.93 -10.74 9.31
C THR A 696 45.09 -9.54 9.70
N THR A 697 45.21 -8.45 8.96
CA THR A 697 44.39 -7.25 9.13
C THR A 697 43.50 -7.05 7.90
N PRO A 698 42.27 -6.53 8.05
CA PRO A 698 41.43 -6.24 6.91
C PRO A 698 42.11 -5.19 6.03
N LYS A 699 42.23 -5.49 4.74
CA LYS A 699 42.75 -4.57 3.72
C LYS A 699 41.64 -3.98 2.88
N TYR A 700 40.59 -4.76 2.64
CA TYR A 700 39.39 -4.31 1.93
C TYR A 700 38.15 -5.06 2.40
N ILE A 701 37.07 -4.32 2.63
CA ILE A 701 35.74 -4.86 2.93
C ILE A 701 34.79 -4.27 1.90
N GLY A 702 34.14 -5.10 1.08
CA GLY A 702 33.21 -4.55 0.09
C GLY A 702 32.77 -5.53 -0.97
N PHE A 703 32.30 -4.97 -2.07
CA PHE A 703 31.86 -5.74 -3.23
C PHE A 703 33.04 -6.13 -4.12
N TRP A 704 32.90 -7.30 -4.73
CA TRP A 704 33.81 -7.93 -5.66
C TRP A 704 33.06 -8.31 -6.92
N LEU A 705 33.70 -8.12 -8.06
CA LEU A 705 33.20 -8.57 -9.34
C LEU A 705 34.36 -9.24 -10.08
N GLN A 706 34.22 -10.54 -10.36
CA GLN A 706 35.23 -11.33 -11.06
C GLN A 706 36.64 -11.23 -10.44
N GLY A 707 36.73 -11.26 -9.11
CA GLY A 707 37.99 -11.22 -8.38
C GLY A 707 38.59 -9.82 -8.18
N LEU A 708 37.94 -8.76 -8.65
CA LEU A 708 38.39 -7.37 -8.50
C LEU A 708 37.46 -6.62 -7.55
N LYS A 709 38.01 -5.71 -6.74
CA LYS A 709 37.21 -4.78 -5.92
C LYS A 709 36.36 -3.92 -6.86
N HIS A 710 35.06 -3.89 -6.61
CA HIS A 710 34.12 -3.21 -7.49
C HIS A 710 32.95 -2.67 -6.68
N GLY A 711 32.29 -1.61 -7.12
CA GLY A 711 31.17 -1.03 -6.40
C GLY A 711 31.61 -0.39 -5.08
N LYS A 712 30.79 -0.45 -4.04
CA LYS A 712 31.10 0.20 -2.76
C LYS A 712 32.05 -0.68 -1.92
N GLY A 713 33.07 -0.07 -1.33
CA GLY A 713 33.94 -0.74 -0.37
C GLY A 713 34.70 0.21 0.53
N GLN A 714 35.33 -0.36 1.55
CA GLN A 714 36.23 0.30 2.48
C GLN A 714 37.61 -0.32 2.36
N TYR A 715 38.63 0.51 2.17
CA TYR A 715 40.03 0.11 2.07
C TYR A 715 40.80 0.62 3.27
N PHE A 716 41.76 -0.17 3.74
CA PHE A 716 42.61 0.15 4.90
C PHE A 716 44.08 0.24 4.47
N TRP A 717 44.76 1.31 4.88
CA TRP A 717 46.20 1.49 4.71
C TRP A 717 46.98 0.89 5.88
N ASP A 718 48.29 0.79 5.72
CA ASP A 718 49.17 0.15 6.71
C ASP A 718 49.33 1.01 7.97
N ASP A 719 49.10 2.33 7.85
CA ASP A 719 48.96 3.27 8.97
C ASP A 719 47.61 3.14 9.70
N LYS A 720 46.80 2.13 9.32
CA LYS A 720 45.44 1.84 9.82
C LYS A 720 44.39 2.91 9.48
N SER A 721 44.73 3.94 8.71
CA SER A 721 43.73 4.84 8.14
C SER A 721 42.85 4.09 7.14
N SER A 722 41.65 4.60 6.87
CA SER A 722 40.72 3.95 5.94
C SER A 722 40.03 4.94 5.01
N TRP A 723 39.60 4.44 3.85
CA TRP A 723 38.76 5.19 2.91
C TRP A 723 37.61 4.34 2.44
N GLU A 724 36.42 4.91 2.54
CA GLU A 724 35.16 4.30 2.10
C GLU A 724 34.62 5.05 0.88
N GLY A 725 34.46 4.33 -0.23
CA GLY A 725 34.01 4.92 -1.48
C GLY A 725 33.80 3.88 -2.58
N ALA A 726 33.73 4.34 -3.83
CA ALA A 726 33.53 3.46 -4.97
C ALA A 726 34.86 2.89 -5.49
N PHE A 727 34.80 1.65 -5.96
CA PHE A 727 35.87 0.92 -6.62
C PHE A 727 35.45 0.53 -8.02
N ILE A 728 36.35 0.67 -8.97
CA ILE A 728 36.17 0.19 -10.34
C ILE A 728 37.43 -0.60 -10.68
N ALA A 729 37.31 -1.93 -10.71
CA ALA A 729 38.40 -2.83 -11.08
C ALA A 729 39.68 -2.60 -10.25
N ASP A 730 39.56 -2.76 -8.92
CA ASP A 730 40.61 -2.50 -7.90
C ASP A 730 41.00 -1.04 -7.68
N GLU A 731 40.53 -0.11 -8.51
CA GLU A 731 40.89 1.30 -8.40
C GLU A 731 39.87 2.07 -7.56
N MET A 732 40.33 2.79 -6.53
CA MET A 732 39.53 3.81 -5.85
C MET A 732 39.08 4.85 -6.88
N SER A 733 37.80 5.17 -6.88
CA SER A 733 37.21 6.09 -7.85
C SER A 733 36.20 7.00 -7.19
N GLY A 734 36.28 8.27 -7.54
CA GLY A 734 35.36 9.29 -7.12
C GLY A 734 35.55 9.76 -5.69
N LYS A 735 34.46 10.31 -5.16
CA LYS A 735 34.35 10.85 -3.81
C LYS A 735 34.25 9.71 -2.80
N GLY A 736 35.00 9.81 -1.71
CA GLY A 736 34.83 8.93 -0.56
C GLY A 736 35.25 9.59 0.75
N VAL A 737 34.99 8.89 1.85
CA VAL A 737 35.26 9.35 3.21
C VAL A 737 36.55 8.73 3.70
N PHE A 738 37.54 9.57 4.00
CA PHE A 738 38.81 9.20 4.62
C PHE A 738 38.73 9.37 6.13
N ARG A 739 39.23 8.37 6.87
CA ARG A 739 39.30 8.34 8.33
C ARG A 739 40.72 8.06 8.76
N GLU A 740 41.29 8.94 9.57
CA GLU A 740 42.60 8.74 10.19
C GLU A 740 42.51 7.69 11.28
N TYR A 741 43.61 6.98 11.54
CA TYR A 741 43.66 6.04 12.65
C TYR A 741 43.77 6.79 13.97
N VAL A 742 42.90 6.46 14.92
CA VAL A 742 42.99 6.92 16.31
C VAL A 742 43.37 5.73 17.17
N ASN A 743 44.33 5.92 18.04
CA ASN A 743 44.67 4.90 19.03
C ASN A 743 43.61 4.94 20.14
N GLU A 744 42.90 3.84 20.38
CA GLU A 744 41.78 3.77 21.33
C GLU A 744 42.22 3.87 22.80
N ASP A 745 43.54 3.82 23.07
CA ASP A 745 44.13 3.90 24.43
C ASP A 745 44.36 5.34 24.93
N ASP A 746 44.14 6.37 24.11
CA ASP A 746 44.26 7.78 24.51
C ASP A 746 42.86 8.38 24.80
N GLU A 747 42.45 8.38 26.08
CA GLU A 747 41.14 8.86 26.55
C GLU A 747 40.85 10.36 26.30
N ASP A 748 41.86 11.13 25.87
CA ASP A 748 41.78 12.58 25.65
C ASP A 748 41.70 13.02 24.16
N GLN A 749 41.59 12.09 23.20
CA GLN A 749 41.56 12.44 21.77
C GLN A 749 40.16 12.70 21.23
N VAL A 750 39.97 13.91 20.68
CA VAL A 750 38.79 14.34 19.92
C VAL A 750 38.58 13.42 18.71
N VAL A 751 37.35 12.94 18.49
CA VAL A 751 36.97 12.15 17.30
C VAL A 751 37.46 12.88 16.03
N PRO A 752 38.32 12.27 15.19
CA PRO A 752 38.82 12.94 14.01
C PRO A 752 37.68 13.26 13.06
N GLU A 753 37.72 14.48 12.55
CA GLU A 753 36.78 14.97 11.55
C GLU A 753 36.80 14.06 10.31
N GLU A 754 35.62 13.65 9.82
CA GLU A 754 35.52 12.86 8.59
C GLU A 754 35.98 13.70 7.40
N LYS A 755 37.09 13.32 6.77
CA LYS A 755 37.68 14.08 5.65
C LYS A 755 37.23 13.49 4.33
N VAL A 756 36.63 14.30 3.45
CA VAL A 756 36.33 13.87 2.07
C VAL A 756 37.61 13.82 1.26
N ARG A 757 37.83 12.74 0.50
CA ARG A 757 38.99 12.54 -0.36
C ARG A 757 38.57 12.00 -1.72
N TYR A 758 39.03 12.64 -2.80
CA TYR A 758 38.70 12.26 -4.17
C TYR A 758 39.82 11.43 -4.82
N PHE A 759 39.42 10.37 -5.53
CA PHE A 759 40.31 9.54 -6.33
C PHE A 759 39.82 9.45 -7.78
N TYR A 760 40.75 9.24 -8.71
CA TYR A 760 40.44 8.80 -10.06
C TYR A 760 41.49 7.79 -10.49
N LYS A 761 41.04 6.59 -10.87
CA LYS A 761 41.91 5.45 -11.21
C LYS A 761 42.98 5.20 -10.14
N GLY A 762 42.58 5.20 -8.86
CA GLY A 762 43.47 5.00 -7.71
C GLY A 762 44.42 6.17 -7.40
N ARG A 763 44.47 7.21 -8.23
CA ARG A 763 45.26 8.43 -7.98
C ARG A 763 44.47 9.40 -7.12
N HIS A 764 45.09 9.87 -6.03
CA HIS A 764 44.55 10.98 -5.25
C HIS A 764 44.44 12.24 -6.13
N ILE A 765 43.25 12.83 -6.19
CA ILE A 765 43.02 14.09 -6.91
C ILE A 765 43.19 15.26 -5.95
N CYS A 766 42.32 15.34 -4.95
CA CYS A 766 42.29 16.41 -3.95
C CYS A 766 41.49 15.98 -2.72
N TRP A 767 41.63 16.76 -1.65
CA TRP A 767 40.76 16.75 -0.51
C TRP A 767 39.50 17.57 -0.78
N GLY A 768 38.39 17.19 -0.15
CA GLY A 768 37.13 17.91 -0.32
C GLY A 768 37.21 19.37 0.15
N HIS A 769 38.02 19.66 1.18
CA HIS A 769 38.20 21.03 1.69
C HIS A 769 39.02 21.93 0.76
N GLU A 770 39.69 21.36 -0.26
CA GLU A 770 40.42 22.13 -1.29
C GLU A 770 39.49 22.60 -2.43
N LEU A 771 38.28 22.03 -2.53
CA LEU A 771 37.23 22.42 -3.48
C LEU A 771 36.42 23.61 -2.95
N GLN A 772 37.11 24.71 -2.63
CA GLN A 772 36.49 25.93 -2.13
C GLN A 772 35.89 26.77 -3.26
N LEU A 773 35.05 27.74 -2.88
CA LEU A 773 34.61 28.79 -3.78
C LEU A 773 35.83 29.48 -4.40
N ASN A 774 35.75 29.77 -5.69
CA ASN A 774 36.80 30.34 -6.54
C ASN A 774 38.03 29.43 -6.78
N SER A 775 38.01 28.16 -6.34
CA SER A 775 39.03 27.20 -6.77
C SER A 775 38.95 26.96 -8.28
N ARG A 776 40.08 27.16 -8.96
CA ARG A 776 40.23 26.90 -10.40
C ARG A 776 40.58 25.45 -10.65
N LEU A 777 39.92 24.83 -11.62
CA LEU A 777 40.08 23.43 -11.98
C LEU A 777 40.24 23.22 -13.48
N HIS A 778 41.08 22.24 -13.84
CA HIS A 778 41.08 21.63 -15.17
C HIS A 778 40.39 20.27 -15.09
N ILE A 779 39.38 20.04 -15.93
CA ILE A 779 38.79 18.72 -16.15
C ILE A 779 39.33 18.17 -17.46
N TYR A 780 39.82 16.94 -17.38
CA TYR A 780 40.43 16.24 -18.49
C TYR A 780 39.43 15.26 -19.12
N ILE A 781 39.39 15.20 -20.46
CA ILE A 781 38.78 14.05 -21.14
C ILE A 781 39.87 13.02 -21.41
N SER A 782 39.61 11.79 -20.97
CA SER A 782 40.41 10.63 -21.36
C SER A 782 40.12 10.31 -22.83
N ASN A 783 40.97 10.78 -23.75
CA ASN A 783 41.02 10.23 -25.10
C ASN A 783 41.59 8.80 -25.01
N ASN A 784 40.74 7.79 -25.18
CA ASN A 784 41.10 6.37 -25.30
C ASN A 784 42.10 5.82 -24.25
N SER A 785 41.63 5.58 -23.01
CA SER A 785 42.26 4.56 -22.16
C SER A 785 41.32 3.38 -21.98
N THR A 786 41.43 2.41 -22.91
CA THR A 786 40.86 1.07 -22.73
C THR A 786 41.53 0.40 -21.53
N TYR A 787 40.73 -0.26 -20.68
CA TYR A 787 41.25 -1.15 -19.64
C TYR A 787 41.94 -2.33 -20.31
N THR A 788 43.24 -2.23 -20.61
CA THR A 788 44.05 -3.36 -21.05
C THR A 788 44.76 -3.97 -19.85
N THR A 789 44.64 -5.29 -19.73
CA THR A 789 45.04 -6.15 -18.60
C THR A 789 46.55 -6.31 -18.40
N LYS A 790 47.36 -5.34 -18.82
CA LYS A 790 48.82 -5.37 -18.60
C LYS A 790 49.32 -4.04 -18.05
N MET A 791 49.58 -4.02 -16.75
CA MET A 791 50.49 -3.05 -16.14
C MET A 791 51.84 -3.12 -16.85
N GLN A 792 52.22 -2.05 -17.55
CA GLN A 792 53.60 -1.56 -17.63
C GLN A 792 53.61 -0.22 -18.38
N TYR A 793 54.27 0.76 -17.74
CA TYR A 793 54.49 2.15 -18.15
C TYR A 793 53.35 3.15 -17.87
N LEU A 794 53.56 3.90 -16.78
CA LEU A 794 53.04 5.26 -16.56
C LEU A 794 53.57 6.19 -17.66
N VAL A 795 53.07 6.05 -18.88
CA VAL A 795 53.03 7.20 -19.78
C VAL A 795 51.91 8.07 -19.24
N LYS A 796 52.20 9.30 -18.79
CA LYS A 796 51.13 10.28 -18.51
C LYS A 796 50.23 10.28 -19.76
N PRO A 797 48.96 9.85 -19.67
CA PRO A 797 48.09 9.90 -20.84
C PRO A 797 48.13 11.33 -21.37
N ASN A 798 48.10 11.51 -22.69
CA ASN A 798 48.14 12.83 -23.29
C ASN A 798 46.83 13.54 -22.89
N ARG A 799 46.88 14.24 -21.76
CA ARG A 799 45.71 14.83 -21.11
C ARG A 799 45.38 16.12 -21.82
N GLN A 800 44.28 16.12 -22.56
CA GLN A 800 43.74 17.34 -23.14
C GLN A 800 42.74 17.95 -22.15
N ILE A 801 42.96 19.22 -21.80
CA ILE A 801 42.00 19.99 -21.01
C ILE A 801 40.71 20.07 -21.81
N SER A 802 39.65 19.46 -21.30
CA SER A 802 38.32 19.54 -21.88
C SER A 802 37.53 20.71 -21.35
N MET A 803 37.79 21.09 -20.11
CA MET A 803 37.05 22.11 -19.43
C MET A 803 37.96 22.79 -18.42
N GLU A 804 37.92 24.11 -18.42
CA GLU A 804 38.63 24.93 -17.46
C GLU A 804 37.64 25.96 -16.91
N GLY A 805 37.62 26.08 -15.58
CA GLY A 805 36.71 27.00 -14.90
C GLY A 805 36.99 27.09 -13.41
N SER A 806 36.17 27.90 -12.72
CA SER A 806 36.25 28.11 -11.27
C SER A 806 34.96 27.68 -10.59
N ILE A 807 35.07 27.13 -9.39
CA ILE A 807 33.91 26.73 -8.58
C ILE A 807 33.20 27.98 -8.06
N VAL A 808 31.91 28.12 -8.38
CA VAL A 808 31.06 29.25 -7.97
C VAL A 808 30.08 28.85 -6.87
N GLN A 809 29.67 27.57 -6.82
CA GLN A 809 28.76 27.06 -5.81
C GLN A 809 28.93 25.54 -5.67
N TYR A 810 28.56 24.98 -4.52
CA TYR A 810 28.45 23.54 -4.32
C TYR A 810 27.06 23.20 -3.77
N ASP A 811 26.37 22.25 -4.42
CA ASP A 811 25.11 21.68 -3.97
C ASP A 811 25.42 20.36 -3.27
N SER A 812 25.42 20.39 -1.94
CA SER A 812 25.69 19.21 -1.10
C SER A 812 24.62 18.14 -1.19
N THR A 813 23.39 18.46 -1.62
CA THR A 813 22.28 17.48 -1.74
C THR A 813 22.40 16.64 -3.01
N LYS A 814 23.00 17.20 -4.06
CA LYS A 814 23.19 16.54 -5.36
C LYS A 814 24.63 16.15 -5.65
N ASP A 815 25.57 16.55 -4.80
CA ASP A 815 27.02 16.40 -5.01
C ASP A 815 27.48 17.00 -6.36
N LEU A 816 26.98 18.20 -6.64
CA LEU A 816 27.27 18.95 -7.86
C LEU A 816 28.02 20.23 -7.53
N HIS A 817 29.02 20.55 -8.36
CA HIS A 817 29.76 21.79 -8.29
C HIS A 817 29.30 22.68 -9.44
N TYR A 818 28.89 23.91 -9.15
CA TYR A 818 28.58 24.92 -10.15
C TYR A 818 29.89 25.54 -10.60
N ILE A 819 30.25 25.36 -11.87
CA ILE A 819 31.53 25.78 -12.42
C ILE A 819 31.28 26.83 -13.48
N ARG A 820 31.93 27.99 -13.33
CA ARG A 820 32.00 29.04 -14.36
C ARG A 820 33.24 28.82 -15.21
N LEU A 821 33.04 28.63 -16.50
CA LEU A 821 34.09 28.35 -17.49
C LEU A 821 34.76 29.63 -17.97
N ASN A 822 35.89 29.49 -18.66
CA ASN A 822 36.63 30.61 -19.25
C ASN A 822 35.82 31.43 -20.28
N ASP A 823 34.84 30.83 -20.96
CA ASP A 823 33.93 31.50 -21.89
C ASP A 823 32.75 32.20 -21.20
N ALA A 824 32.81 32.32 -19.87
CA ALA A 824 31.77 32.82 -18.98
C ALA A 824 30.48 31.99 -18.91
N SER A 825 30.43 30.82 -19.56
CA SER A 825 29.32 29.88 -19.38
C SER A 825 29.37 29.21 -18.01
N GLU A 826 28.21 28.88 -17.45
CA GLU A 826 28.10 28.28 -16.11
C GLU A 826 27.32 26.97 -16.18
N LYS A 827 27.78 25.95 -15.47
CA LYS A 827 27.07 24.66 -15.42
C LYS A 827 27.36 23.87 -14.16
N TRP A 828 26.38 23.06 -13.78
CA TRP A 828 26.53 22.08 -12.70
C TRP A 828 27.28 20.84 -13.22
N VAL A 829 28.34 20.44 -12.52
CA VAL A 829 29.18 19.29 -12.85
C VAL A 829 29.37 18.42 -11.61
N SER A 830 29.14 17.11 -11.74
CA SER A 830 29.59 16.18 -10.69
C SER A 830 31.06 15.88 -10.92
N LEU A 831 31.90 16.20 -9.94
CA LEU A 831 33.32 15.85 -9.97
C LEU A 831 33.56 14.37 -9.61
N ASN A 832 32.53 13.66 -9.18
CA ASN A 832 32.60 12.26 -8.80
C ASN A 832 32.93 11.37 -10.02
N GLY A 833 34.09 10.70 -9.99
CA GLY A 833 34.53 9.81 -11.05
C GLY A 833 35.16 10.51 -12.27
N LEU A 834 35.38 11.83 -12.21
CA LEU A 834 36.08 12.58 -13.27
C LEU A 834 37.59 12.70 -13.00
N ASP A 835 38.39 12.78 -14.07
CA ASP A 835 39.80 13.17 -13.98
C ASP A 835 39.89 14.70 -13.97
N PHE A 836 40.28 15.29 -12.85
CA PHE A 836 40.47 16.72 -12.73
C PHE A 836 41.70 17.05 -11.87
N GLU A 837 42.11 18.31 -11.90
CA GLU A 837 43.14 18.87 -11.02
C GLU A 837 42.79 20.29 -10.59
N LEU A 838 43.30 20.68 -9.43
CA LEU A 838 43.28 22.05 -8.94
C LEU A 838 44.50 22.80 -9.48
N VAL A 839 44.29 23.97 -10.06
CA VAL A 839 45.37 24.81 -10.61
C VAL A 839 45.91 25.69 -9.50
N VAL A 840 47.20 25.55 -9.17
CA VAL A 840 47.85 26.29 -8.07
C VAL A 840 48.12 27.73 -8.48
N LEU A 841 47.11 28.60 -8.35
CA LEU A 841 47.27 30.03 -8.08
C LEU A 841 46.26 30.37 -6.99
N LYS A 842 46.73 31.00 -5.91
CA LYS A 842 45.94 31.46 -4.75
C LYS A 842 44.58 32.03 -5.19
N PRO A 843 43.51 31.86 -4.39
CA PRO A 843 42.21 32.46 -4.68
C PRO A 843 42.39 33.95 -4.98
N ILE A 844 41.94 34.40 -6.15
CA ILE A 844 41.81 35.82 -6.42
C ILE A 844 40.75 36.31 -5.43
N GLY A 845 41.17 37.22 -4.54
CA GLY A 845 40.38 37.68 -3.40
C GLY A 845 39.00 38.23 -3.77
N SER A 846 38.19 38.42 -2.73
CA SER A 846 36.76 38.79 -2.75
C SER A 846 36.30 39.57 -4.00
N TYR A 847 35.51 38.89 -4.83
CA TYR A 847 34.60 39.46 -5.81
C TYR A 847 33.23 38.78 -5.67
#